data_AF-A0AAN9LCU6-F1
#
_entry.id   AF-A0AAN9LCU6-F1
#
_cell.length_a   1.000
_cell.length_b   1.000
_cell.length_c   1.000
_cell.angle_alpha   90.00
_cell.angle_beta   90.00
_cell.angle_gamma   90.00
#
_symmetry.space_group_name_H-M   'P 1'
#
loop_
_entity.id
_entity.type
_entity.pdbx_description
1 polymer ?
#
loop_
_entity_poly.entity_id
_entity_poly.type
_entity_poly.pdbx_seq_one_letter_code
_entity_poly.pdbx_strand_id
1 'polypeptide(L)'
;MATPNNRLSLAMERTGQWVFSQDIPTDIIVEVGETTFSLHKFMLVAKSNYIRKLILESNENEVTRIDLSDVPGGPAIFEKTAKFCYGVNFEITVNNVAVLRCAAEFLQMTDQYCENNLSGRTEEFLTQVAFFTLTGAVTVLKSCRNLLPYADDINVVKRCVEAVSAKACSEANFPSCSPPNWWTEELAVLDIDFFSRVVDAMKQRGARTLTVAAALITYTERALRDLVRDHTGNGIRSSDPGDSDSRSKQRKLLESIVDLFPSEKAAFPIHFLCCILRCAIYLRSSTACKTELEKRISAILEHVTFDDLLVLSFTYDGERLFDLESVRRVISGFAENQKSNAVYTTSECKEPCSAAMQRVAKTVDAYLAEIAAHGDLSISKFNGIAILIPKSARKVDDDIYRAVDIYLKAHPKLDEIEREKVCSVMDPLKLSYEARLHASQNKRLPVQIVLHALYYDQLRLRSGAEEREVATEKNELHMDVSLVRENEELRTELLKMKMYISDLQNKNVNNAESTHGNGTTSSGSTKKATFFSSVSKTLGRLNPFRNGSKDTTHLEDGNVDLSKPRRRRVKAQVQYENFFSSLTRQLGPFGHYTVFFPLNIIKTQIEKKHQQQIEIISFYSIPFHSIPISHSKPYSPKVSSMGSSAMVLDPKPSSEPPPSFPAIKSDYLQGSFGGGETDEDDLYSRLKSLQRQLEFIDIQEEYVKDEQKNLKRELLRAQEEVKRIQSVPLVIGQFMEMVDQNNGIVGSTTGSNYYVRILSTINRELLKPSASVALHRHSNALVDVLPPEADSSISLLSQSEKPDVTYNDIGGCDIQKQEIREAVELPLTHHELYKQIGIDPPRGVLLYGPPGTGKTMLAKAVANHTTAAFIRVVGSEFVQKYLGEGPRMVRDVFRLAKENAPAIIFIDEVDAIATARFDAQTGADREVQRILMELLNQMDGFDQTVNVKVIMATNRADTLDPALLRPGRLDRKIEFPLPDRRQKRLVFQVCTAKMNLGDEVDLEDYVSRPDKISAAEIAAICQEAGMHAVRKNRYVILPKDFEKGYRTNVKKPDTDFEFYK
;
A
#
# COMPACT_ATOMS: atom_id res chain seq x y z
N MET A 1 -25.76 -45.81 -69.31
CA MET A 1 -25.16 -44.62 -69.96
C MET A 1 -25.89 -43.41 -69.41
N ALA A 2 -25.35 -42.81 -68.36
CA ALA A 2 -25.93 -41.66 -67.68
C ALA A 2 -25.08 -40.43 -67.98
N THR A 3 -25.75 -39.34 -68.32
CA THR A 3 -25.27 -38.00 -68.69
C THR A 3 -24.18 -37.46 -67.74
N PRO A 4 -23.19 -36.69 -68.24
CA PRO A 4 -22.20 -36.07 -67.37
C PRO A 4 -22.86 -34.94 -66.58
N ASN A 5 -22.74 -35.01 -65.25
CA ASN A 5 -23.18 -33.98 -64.32
C ASN A 5 -22.34 -32.71 -64.52
N ASN A 6 -22.88 -31.71 -65.21
CA ASN A 6 -22.45 -30.32 -65.12
C ASN A 6 -22.82 -29.79 -63.72
N ARG A 7 -21.95 -30.00 -62.73
CA ARG A 7 -21.96 -29.18 -61.51
C ARG A 7 -21.10 -27.95 -61.79
N LEU A 8 -21.76 -26.82 -62.05
CA LEU A 8 -21.12 -25.50 -62.04
C LEU A 8 -20.28 -25.35 -60.76
N SER A 9 -19.07 -24.80 -60.85
CA SER A 9 -18.27 -24.55 -59.66
C SER A 9 -19.03 -23.59 -58.74
N LEU A 10 -18.96 -23.76 -57.42
CA LEU A 10 -19.60 -22.85 -56.45
C LEU A 10 -19.17 -21.38 -56.64
N ALA A 11 -17.99 -21.15 -57.21
CA ALA A 11 -17.51 -19.83 -57.61
C ALA A 11 -18.29 -19.30 -58.83
N MET A 12 -18.53 -20.14 -59.85
CA MET A 12 -19.35 -19.79 -61.01
C MET A 12 -20.81 -19.48 -60.64
N GLU A 13 -21.41 -20.24 -59.71
CA GLU A 13 -22.76 -19.94 -59.19
C GLU A 13 -22.80 -18.60 -58.45
N ARG A 14 -21.79 -18.29 -57.63
CA ARG A 14 -21.67 -17.01 -56.93
C ARG A 14 -21.44 -15.85 -57.88
N THR A 15 -20.68 -16.02 -58.96
CA THR A 15 -20.48 -14.97 -59.97
C THR A 15 -21.74 -14.71 -60.80
N GLY A 16 -22.52 -15.75 -61.11
CA GLY A 16 -23.78 -15.60 -61.87
C GLY A 16 -24.85 -14.75 -61.17
N GLN A 17 -24.80 -14.61 -59.85
CA GLN A 17 -25.81 -13.85 -59.08
C GLN A 17 -25.69 -12.32 -59.22
N TRP A 18 -24.50 -11.78 -59.51
CA TRP A 18 -24.26 -10.33 -59.56
C TRP A 18 -23.73 -9.83 -60.90
N VAL A 19 -23.43 -10.72 -61.84
CA VAL A 19 -23.20 -10.36 -63.25
C VAL A 19 -24.57 -10.06 -63.87
N PHE A 20 -24.95 -8.78 -63.89
CA PHE A 20 -26.21 -8.31 -64.46
C PHE A 20 -26.28 -8.58 -65.97
N SER A 21 -26.94 -9.69 -66.33
CA SER A 21 -27.83 -9.92 -67.48
C SER A 21 -27.72 -11.40 -67.85
N GLN A 22 -28.79 -12.18 -67.68
CA GLN A 22 -28.87 -13.55 -68.21
C GLN A 22 -28.89 -13.59 -69.75
N ASP A 23 -28.78 -12.43 -70.41
CA ASP A 23 -28.98 -12.24 -71.85
C ASP A 23 -27.69 -12.05 -72.68
N ILE A 24 -26.51 -12.00 -72.04
CA ILE A 24 -25.21 -11.86 -72.74
C ILE A 24 -24.31 -13.07 -72.40
N PRO A 25 -23.82 -13.83 -73.41
CA PRO A 25 -22.89 -14.93 -73.16
C PRO A 25 -21.52 -14.42 -72.71
N THR A 26 -20.88 -15.14 -71.78
CA THR A 26 -19.55 -14.79 -71.26
C THR A 26 -18.45 -15.13 -72.28
N ASP A 27 -17.66 -14.13 -72.68
CA ASP A 27 -16.62 -14.27 -73.73
C ASP A 27 -15.22 -14.63 -73.20
N ILE A 28 -15.03 -14.66 -71.87
CA ILE A 28 -13.73 -14.95 -71.25
C ILE A 28 -13.88 -15.92 -70.08
N ILE A 29 -12.95 -16.87 -69.98
CA ILE A 29 -12.84 -17.77 -68.82
C ILE A 29 -11.49 -17.49 -68.16
N VAL A 30 -11.52 -17.09 -66.89
CA VAL A 30 -10.32 -16.82 -66.10
C VAL A 30 -10.13 -17.93 -65.07
N GLU A 31 -8.97 -18.58 -65.10
CA GLU A 31 -8.59 -19.63 -64.16
C GLU A 31 -7.68 -19.01 -63.09
N VAL A 32 -8.06 -19.15 -61.80
CA VAL A 32 -7.27 -18.69 -60.66
C VAL A 32 -7.14 -19.85 -59.69
N GLY A 33 -5.98 -20.52 -59.72
CA GLY A 33 -5.74 -21.73 -58.93
C GLY A 33 -6.73 -22.85 -59.30
N GLU A 34 -7.52 -23.32 -58.34
CA GLU A 34 -8.52 -24.39 -58.57
C GLU A 34 -9.90 -23.86 -59.01
N THR A 35 -10.07 -22.54 -59.14
CA THR A 35 -11.37 -21.93 -59.45
C THR A 35 -11.40 -21.27 -60.81
N THR A 36 -12.50 -21.46 -61.54
CA THR A 36 -12.75 -20.88 -62.87
C THR A 36 -13.85 -19.83 -62.79
N PHE A 37 -13.65 -18.70 -63.47
CA PHE A 37 -14.58 -17.57 -63.52
C PHE A 37 -14.97 -17.27 -64.96
N SER A 38 -16.26 -17.37 -65.29
CA SER A 38 -16.82 -16.98 -66.59
C SER A 38 -17.23 -15.51 -66.55
N LEU A 39 -16.55 -14.65 -67.31
CA LEU A 39 -16.69 -13.19 -67.26
C LEU A 39 -16.81 -12.59 -68.68
N HIS A 40 -16.94 -11.26 -68.76
CA HIS A 40 -17.05 -10.50 -70.01
C HIS A 40 -15.78 -9.70 -70.27
N LYS A 41 -15.24 -9.82 -71.49
CA LYS A 41 -14.00 -9.14 -71.93
C LYS A 41 -14.08 -7.62 -71.80
N PHE A 42 -15.21 -7.02 -72.18
CA PHE A 42 -15.40 -5.56 -72.17
C PHE A 42 -15.21 -4.93 -70.78
N MET A 43 -15.78 -5.54 -69.73
CA MET A 43 -15.76 -4.99 -68.37
C MET A 43 -14.37 -5.07 -67.72
N LEU A 44 -13.62 -6.14 -68.00
CA LEU A 44 -12.28 -6.33 -67.42
C LEU A 44 -11.22 -5.47 -68.12
N VAL A 45 -11.25 -5.40 -69.45
CA VAL A 45 -10.28 -4.61 -70.25
C VAL A 45 -10.38 -3.12 -69.97
N ALA A 46 -11.57 -2.62 -69.63
CA ALA A 46 -11.79 -1.22 -69.29
C ALA A 46 -11.06 -0.79 -68.00
N LYS A 47 -10.69 -1.73 -67.11
CA LYS A 47 -10.16 -1.43 -65.77
C LYS A 47 -8.78 -2.05 -65.49
N SER A 48 -8.41 -3.15 -66.14
CA SER A 48 -7.13 -3.84 -65.98
C SER A 48 -6.29 -3.83 -67.27
N ASN A 49 -5.09 -3.24 -67.19
CA ASN A 49 -4.16 -3.23 -68.32
C ASN A 49 -3.44 -4.58 -68.50
N TYR A 50 -3.22 -5.33 -67.41
CA TYR A 50 -2.59 -6.64 -67.48
C TYR A 50 -3.45 -7.64 -68.28
N ILE A 51 -4.74 -7.71 -67.94
CA ILE A 51 -5.71 -8.54 -68.68
C ILE A 51 -5.83 -8.06 -70.13
N ARG A 52 -5.80 -6.73 -70.38
CA ARG A 52 -5.79 -6.18 -71.74
C ARG A 52 -4.60 -6.65 -72.58
N LYS A 53 -3.39 -6.71 -72.01
CA LYS A 53 -2.19 -7.21 -72.70
C LYS A 53 -2.29 -8.70 -73.01
N LEU A 54 -2.70 -9.51 -72.03
CA LEU A 54 -2.90 -10.95 -72.23
C LEU A 54 -3.95 -11.26 -73.33
N ILE A 55 -4.98 -10.42 -73.43
CA ILE A 55 -6.01 -10.55 -74.47
C ILE A 55 -5.52 -10.06 -75.84
N LEU A 56 -4.61 -9.10 -75.89
CA LEU A 56 -3.97 -8.64 -77.14
C LEU A 56 -2.94 -9.66 -77.67
N GLU A 57 -2.32 -10.41 -76.78
CA GLU A 57 -1.33 -11.45 -77.10
C GLU A 57 -1.98 -12.78 -77.49
N SER A 58 -3.27 -13.01 -77.16
CA SER A 58 -4.01 -14.23 -77.52
C SER A 58 -4.73 -14.08 -78.87
N ASN A 59 -4.28 -14.83 -79.88
CA ASN A 59 -4.80 -14.82 -81.25
C ASN A 59 -5.84 -15.92 -81.51
N GLU A 60 -6.93 -16.01 -80.75
CA GLU A 60 -7.97 -17.03 -80.98
C GLU A 60 -9.42 -16.49 -80.95
N ASN A 61 -10.23 -16.97 -81.90
CA ASN A 61 -11.59 -16.50 -82.22
C ASN A 61 -12.72 -17.21 -81.44
N GLU A 62 -12.42 -18.02 -80.43
CA GLU A 62 -13.40 -18.63 -79.52
C GLU A 62 -12.92 -18.51 -78.07
N VAL A 63 -13.84 -18.12 -77.17
CA VAL A 63 -13.69 -17.91 -75.71
C VAL A 63 -12.25 -17.93 -75.18
N THR A 64 -11.64 -16.75 -75.02
CA THR A 64 -10.27 -16.63 -74.51
C THR A 64 -10.17 -17.18 -73.09
N ARG A 65 -9.29 -18.16 -72.86
CA ARG A 65 -8.93 -18.68 -71.53
C ARG A 65 -7.69 -17.97 -71.02
N ILE A 66 -7.75 -17.41 -69.82
CA ILE A 66 -6.62 -16.72 -69.17
C ILE A 66 -6.30 -17.41 -67.85
N ASP A 67 -5.05 -17.80 -67.67
CA ASP A 67 -4.53 -18.31 -66.39
C ASP A 67 -3.96 -17.14 -65.56
N LEU A 68 -4.50 -16.99 -64.35
CA LEU A 68 -4.12 -16.00 -63.34
C LEU A 68 -3.87 -16.69 -61.98
N SER A 69 -3.29 -17.89 -62.00
CA SER A 69 -2.98 -18.66 -60.80
C SER A 69 -2.05 -17.94 -59.81
N ASP A 70 -1.19 -17.04 -60.30
CA ASP A 70 -0.20 -16.32 -59.48
C ASP A 70 -0.75 -15.06 -58.77
N VAL A 71 -2.06 -14.77 -58.88
CA VAL A 71 -2.64 -13.56 -58.29
C VAL A 71 -2.49 -13.55 -56.76
N PRO A 72 -1.91 -12.50 -56.16
CA PRO A 72 -1.73 -12.41 -54.72
C PRO A 72 -3.08 -12.38 -53.99
N GLY A 73 -3.24 -13.24 -53.00
CA GLY A 73 -4.50 -13.41 -52.25
C GLY A 73 -5.46 -14.44 -52.82
N GLY A 74 -5.13 -15.06 -53.95
CA GLY A 74 -5.88 -16.17 -54.53
C GLY A 74 -7.28 -15.79 -55.01
N PRO A 75 -8.17 -16.79 -55.19
CA PRO A 75 -9.41 -16.60 -55.94
C PRO A 75 -10.45 -15.73 -55.23
N ALA A 76 -10.46 -15.71 -53.89
CA ALA A 76 -11.39 -14.89 -53.11
C ALA A 76 -11.15 -13.38 -53.31
N ILE A 77 -9.91 -12.98 -53.58
CA ILE A 77 -9.55 -11.57 -53.81
C ILE A 77 -9.78 -11.22 -55.27
N PHE A 78 -9.51 -12.14 -56.19
CA PHE A 78 -9.87 -11.98 -57.59
C PHE A 78 -11.39 -11.81 -57.78
N GLU A 79 -12.23 -12.51 -57.01
CA GLU A 79 -13.68 -12.29 -57.03
C GLU A 79 -14.05 -10.84 -56.66
N LYS A 80 -13.34 -10.24 -55.70
CA LYS A 80 -13.58 -8.83 -55.29
C LYS A 80 -13.07 -7.84 -56.34
N THR A 81 -11.92 -8.09 -56.95
CA THR A 81 -11.43 -7.25 -58.05
C THR A 81 -12.32 -7.38 -59.28
N ALA A 82 -12.88 -8.56 -59.55
CA ALA A 82 -13.89 -8.75 -60.58
C ALA A 82 -15.17 -7.95 -60.24
N LYS A 83 -15.72 -8.06 -59.03
CA LYS A 83 -16.87 -7.24 -58.59
C LYS A 83 -16.65 -5.74 -58.81
N PHE A 84 -15.44 -5.26 -58.52
CA PHE A 84 -15.04 -3.88 -58.81
C PHE A 84 -15.17 -3.52 -60.30
N CYS A 85 -14.66 -4.38 -61.20
CA CYS A 85 -14.74 -4.16 -62.65
C CYS A 85 -16.18 -4.08 -63.14
N TYR A 86 -17.10 -4.83 -62.53
CA TYR A 86 -18.53 -4.80 -62.85
C TYR A 86 -19.30 -3.67 -62.15
N GLY A 87 -18.64 -2.84 -61.33
CA GLY A 87 -19.30 -1.77 -60.58
C GLY A 87 -20.18 -2.29 -59.44
N VAL A 88 -19.99 -3.54 -59.02
CA VAL A 88 -20.70 -4.12 -57.87
C VAL A 88 -20.05 -3.64 -56.58
N ASN A 89 -20.87 -3.18 -55.64
CA ASN A 89 -20.40 -2.73 -54.34
C ASN A 89 -19.83 -3.91 -53.54
N PHE A 90 -18.61 -3.76 -53.05
CA PHE A 90 -17.98 -4.65 -52.08
C PHE A 90 -17.25 -3.83 -51.04
N GLU A 91 -17.09 -4.38 -49.85
CA GLU A 91 -16.47 -3.68 -48.73
C GLU A 91 -14.94 -3.84 -48.72
N ILE A 92 -14.23 -2.71 -48.67
CA ILE A 92 -12.81 -2.64 -48.39
C ILE A 92 -12.65 -2.63 -46.86
N THR A 93 -12.03 -3.67 -46.33
CA THR A 93 -11.77 -3.80 -44.89
C THR A 93 -10.27 -3.81 -44.60
N VAL A 94 -9.90 -3.49 -43.37
CA VAL A 94 -8.49 -3.43 -42.93
C VAL A 94 -7.75 -4.76 -43.14
N ASN A 95 -8.44 -5.89 -43.00
CA ASN A 95 -7.84 -7.22 -43.21
C ASN A 95 -7.56 -7.53 -44.69
N ASN A 96 -8.35 -6.97 -45.61
CA ASN A 96 -8.30 -7.28 -47.04
C ASN A 96 -7.53 -6.24 -47.87
N VAL A 97 -7.37 -5.02 -47.36
CA VAL A 97 -6.85 -3.89 -48.16
C VAL A 97 -5.42 -4.11 -48.66
N ALA A 98 -4.52 -4.70 -47.86
CA ALA A 98 -3.16 -5.02 -48.31
C ALA A 98 -3.17 -6.01 -49.47
N VAL A 99 -4.00 -7.05 -49.35
CA VAL A 99 -4.13 -8.10 -50.36
C VAL A 99 -4.71 -7.52 -51.66
N LEU A 100 -5.75 -6.69 -51.54
CA LEU A 100 -6.38 -5.99 -52.66
C LEU A 100 -5.42 -5.04 -53.36
N ARG A 101 -4.55 -4.33 -52.61
CA ARG A 101 -3.55 -3.45 -53.20
C ARG A 101 -2.50 -4.24 -53.99
N CYS A 102 -2.01 -5.35 -53.44
CA CYS A 102 -1.10 -6.24 -54.17
C CYS A 102 -1.74 -6.80 -55.44
N ALA A 103 -3.01 -7.22 -55.38
CA ALA A 103 -3.74 -7.72 -56.55
C ALA A 103 -4.01 -6.64 -57.59
N ALA A 104 -4.37 -5.42 -57.16
CA ALA A 104 -4.59 -4.29 -58.06
C ALA A 104 -3.32 -3.89 -58.82
N GLU A 105 -2.17 -3.90 -58.15
CA GLU A 105 -0.87 -3.61 -58.77
C GLU A 105 -0.45 -4.72 -59.74
N PHE A 106 -0.61 -5.99 -59.34
CA PHE A 106 -0.35 -7.15 -60.20
C PHE A 106 -1.18 -7.09 -61.50
N LEU A 107 -2.47 -6.78 -61.38
CA LEU A 107 -3.38 -6.64 -62.52
C LEU A 107 -3.23 -5.30 -63.27
N GLN A 108 -2.27 -4.45 -62.89
CA GLN A 108 -2.01 -3.13 -63.45
C GLN A 108 -3.28 -2.25 -63.50
N MET A 109 -4.06 -2.26 -62.43
CA MET A 109 -5.26 -1.43 -62.25
C MET A 109 -4.89 -0.08 -61.63
N THR A 110 -3.99 0.65 -62.28
CA THR A 110 -3.47 1.94 -61.82
C THR A 110 -4.39 3.11 -62.20
N ASP A 111 -4.28 4.23 -61.47
CA ASP A 111 -5.04 5.45 -61.75
C ASP A 111 -4.64 6.13 -63.08
N GLN A 112 -3.50 5.74 -63.66
CA GLN A 112 -3.04 6.24 -64.97
C GLN A 112 -3.98 5.85 -66.11
N TYR A 113 -4.70 4.74 -65.98
CA TYR A 113 -5.57 4.21 -67.04
C TYR A 113 -7.04 4.55 -66.83
N CYS A 114 -7.47 4.69 -65.59
CA CYS A 114 -8.83 5.05 -65.21
C CYS A 114 -8.77 5.85 -63.92
N GLU A 115 -9.38 7.02 -63.87
CA GLU A 115 -9.48 7.79 -62.61
C GLU A 115 -10.23 6.98 -61.54
N ASN A 116 -9.76 7.07 -60.28
CA ASN A 116 -10.29 6.33 -59.14
C ASN A 116 -10.34 4.81 -59.35
N ASN A 117 -9.25 4.24 -59.87
CA ASN A 117 -9.15 2.79 -60.06
C ASN A 117 -8.94 2.08 -58.72
N LEU A 118 -8.91 0.74 -58.75
CA LEU A 118 -8.81 -0.05 -57.52
C LEU A 118 -7.54 0.24 -56.71
N SER A 119 -6.42 0.54 -57.39
CA SER A 119 -5.18 0.97 -56.73
C SER A 119 -5.38 2.28 -55.95
N GLY A 120 -5.88 3.35 -56.59
CA GLY A 120 -6.15 4.63 -55.94
C GLY A 120 -7.07 4.50 -54.73
N ARG A 121 -8.18 3.77 -54.88
CA ARG A 121 -9.14 3.54 -53.79
C ARG A 121 -8.54 2.77 -52.61
N THR A 122 -7.69 1.78 -52.87
CA THR A 122 -7.02 1.01 -51.80
C THR A 122 -5.94 1.84 -51.11
N GLU A 123 -5.28 2.76 -51.82
CA GLU A 123 -4.28 3.67 -51.25
C GLU A 123 -4.90 4.80 -50.42
N GLU A 124 -6.02 5.35 -50.89
CA GLU A 124 -6.81 6.31 -50.12
C GLU A 124 -7.32 5.67 -48.82
N PHE A 125 -7.82 4.43 -48.87
CA PHE A 125 -8.23 3.70 -47.68
C PHE A 125 -7.07 3.41 -46.72
N LEU A 126 -5.90 3.02 -47.25
CA LEU A 126 -4.71 2.79 -46.41
C LEU A 126 -4.29 4.07 -45.67
N THR A 127 -4.27 5.20 -46.35
CA THR A 127 -3.82 6.48 -45.78
C THR A 127 -4.85 7.13 -44.84
N GLN A 128 -6.13 7.14 -45.22
CA GLN A 128 -7.18 7.82 -44.45
C GLN A 128 -7.73 6.97 -43.29
N VAL A 129 -7.81 5.65 -43.46
CA VAL A 129 -8.48 4.76 -42.50
C VAL A 129 -7.48 3.86 -41.79
N ALA A 130 -6.67 3.09 -42.53
CA ALA A 130 -5.85 2.05 -41.92
C ALA A 130 -4.67 2.62 -41.11
N PHE A 131 -3.97 3.64 -41.61
CA PHE A 131 -2.82 4.25 -40.92
C PHE A 131 -3.22 5.31 -39.88
N PHE A 132 -4.50 5.65 -39.78
CA PHE A 132 -4.97 6.59 -38.78
C PHE A 132 -4.95 5.98 -37.37
N THR A 133 -5.27 4.68 -37.26
CA THR A 133 -5.31 3.92 -36.01
C THR A 133 -4.14 2.94 -35.90
N LEU A 134 -3.60 2.76 -34.69
CA LEU A 134 -2.51 1.80 -34.44
C LEU A 134 -2.97 0.35 -34.72
N THR A 135 -4.14 -0.02 -34.22
CA THR A 135 -4.75 -1.35 -34.42
C THR A 135 -4.99 -1.63 -35.91
N GLY A 136 -5.43 -0.60 -36.66
CA GLY A 136 -5.58 -0.68 -38.10
C GLY A 136 -4.24 -0.98 -38.80
N ALA A 137 -3.21 -0.21 -38.51
CA ALA A 137 -1.90 -0.41 -39.13
C ALA A 137 -1.25 -1.76 -38.77
N VAL A 138 -1.40 -2.23 -37.53
CA VAL A 138 -0.90 -3.53 -37.06
C VAL A 138 -1.63 -4.68 -37.75
N THR A 139 -2.96 -4.60 -37.93
CA THR A 139 -3.73 -5.63 -38.63
C THR A 139 -3.38 -5.72 -40.11
N VAL A 140 -3.19 -4.59 -40.79
CA VAL A 140 -2.66 -4.56 -42.18
C VAL A 140 -1.29 -5.23 -42.25
N LEU A 141 -0.37 -4.88 -41.34
CA LEU A 141 0.97 -5.45 -41.30
C LEU A 141 0.94 -6.97 -41.09
N LYS A 142 0.03 -7.47 -40.24
CA LYS A 142 -0.19 -8.91 -40.04
C LYS A 142 -0.68 -9.60 -41.31
N SER A 143 -1.58 -8.99 -42.07
CA SER A 143 -2.05 -9.54 -43.35
C SER A 143 -0.93 -9.64 -44.39
N CYS A 144 0.09 -8.76 -44.34
CA CYS A 144 1.22 -8.80 -45.26
C CYS A 144 2.10 -10.05 -45.13
N ARG A 145 2.00 -10.82 -44.04
CA ARG A 145 2.77 -12.06 -43.83
C ARG A 145 2.59 -13.07 -44.97
N ASN A 146 1.34 -13.25 -45.41
CA ASN A 146 1.00 -14.24 -46.45
C ASN A 146 1.24 -13.71 -47.87
N LEU A 147 1.74 -12.47 -48.00
CA LEU A 147 1.89 -11.74 -49.27
C LEU A 147 3.34 -11.40 -49.59
N LEU A 148 4.31 -11.80 -48.76
CA LEU A 148 5.72 -11.64 -49.06
C LEU A 148 6.13 -12.60 -50.20
N PRO A 149 6.88 -12.14 -51.22
CA PRO A 149 7.60 -10.86 -51.31
C PRO A 149 6.81 -9.68 -51.90
N TYR A 150 5.67 -9.88 -52.57
CA TYR A 150 4.91 -8.84 -53.29
C TYR A 150 4.59 -7.59 -52.45
N ALA A 151 4.28 -7.75 -51.16
CA ALA A 151 3.98 -6.62 -50.28
C ALA A 151 5.21 -5.73 -49.97
N ASP A 152 6.42 -6.29 -50.00
CA ASP A 152 7.68 -5.54 -49.82
C ASP A 152 7.99 -4.76 -51.10
N ASP A 153 7.79 -5.34 -52.29
CA ASP A 153 8.03 -4.67 -53.59
C ASP A 153 7.17 -3.41 -53.78
N ILE A 154 5.92 -3.46 -53.30
CA ILE A 154 4.97 -2.34 -53.37
C ILE A 154 5.20 -1.33 -52.22
N ASN A 155 6.19 -1.55 -51.36
CA ASN A 155 6.50 -0.74 -50.17
C ASN A 155 5.35 -0.61 -49.16
N VAL A 156 4.35 -1.50 -49.20
CA VAL A 156 3.22 -1.49 -48.25
C VAL A 156 3.74 -1.78 -46.84
N VAL A 157 4.63 -2.76 -46.70
CA VAL A 157 5.23 -3.14 -45.40
C VAL A 157 6.03 -1.98 -44.81
N LYS A 158 6.88 -1.32 -45.60
CA LYS A 158 7.68 -0.17 -45.14
C LYS A 158 6.79 0.98 -44.63
N ARG A 159 5.75 1.34 -45.40
CA ARG A 159 4.77 2.38 -45.01
C ARG A 159 4.00 1.99 -43.74
N CYS A 160 3.59 0.72 -43.61
CA CYS A 160 2.94 0.22 -42.40
C CYS A 160 3.86 0.33 -41.17
N VAL A 161 5.13 -0.09 -41.29
CA VAL A 161 6.13 0.00 -40.22
C VAL A 161 6.38 1.45 -39.79
N GLU A 162 6.46 2.38 -40.74
CA GLU A 162 6.59 3.82 -40.48
C GLU A 162 5.33 4.41 -39.79
N ALA A 163 4.13 3.96 -40.17
CA ALA A 163 2.89 4.40 -39.53
C ALA A 163 2.77 3.86 -38.10
N VAL A 164 3.02 2.55 -37.91
CA VAL A 164 2.99 1.87 -36.60
C VAL A 164 4.01 2.51 -35.66
N SER A 165 5.26 2.71 -36.09
CA SER A 165 6.29 3.33 -35.26
C SER A 165 5.95 4.79 -34.89
N ALA A 166 5.31 5.56 -35.78
CA ALA A 166 4.85 6.93 -35.48
C ALA A 166 3.85 6.93 -34.35
N LYS A 167 2.81 6.11 -34.51
CA LYS A 167 1.68 6.06 -33.58
C LYS A 167 2.09 5.48 -32.23
N ALA A 168 2.94 4.44 -32.22
CA ALA A 168 3.50 3.91 -31.00
C ALA A 168 4.34 4.95 -30.24
N CYS A 169 5.17 5.74 -30.93
CA CYS A 169 5.95 6.81 -30.30
C CYS A 169 5.07 7.97 -29.79
N SER A 170 4.00 8.33 -30.50
CA SER A 170 3.06 9.36 -30.04
C SER A 170 2.30 8.91 -28.80
N GLU A 171 1.80 7.67 -28.77
CA GLU A 171 1.10 7.12 -27.61
C GLU A 171 2.02 6.96 -26.39
N ALA A 172 3.28 6.61 -26.60
CA ALA A 172 4.26 6.52 -25.52
C ALA A 172 4.57 7.88 -24.87
N ASN A 173 4.56 8.97 -25.64
CA ASN A 173 4.80 10.32 -25.13
C ASN A 173 3.51 10.96 -24.58
N PHE A 174 2.37 10.66 -25.17
CA PHE A 174 1.06 11.21 -24.84
C PHE A 174 0.02 10.09 -24.80
N PRO A 175 -0.13 9.40 -23.65
CA PRO A 175 -1.05 8.28 -23.53
C PRO A 175 -2.50 8.76 -23.70
N SER A 176 -3.20 8.23 -24.72
CA SER A 176 -4.59 8.59 -25.00
C SER A 176 -5.62 7.69 -24.30
N CYS A 177 -5.21 6.48 -23.89
CA CYS A 177 -6.08 5.44 -23.33
C CYS A 177 -5.52 4.84 -22.04
N SER A 178 -6.40 4.35 -21.16
CA SER A 178 -6.06 3.57 -19.96
C SER A 178 -6.34 2.08 -20.20
N PRO A 179 -5.39 1.16 -19.96
CA PRO A 179 -4.06 1.36 -19.36
C PRO A 179 -3.04 2.01 -20.33
N PRO A 180 -2.05 2.77 -19.80
CA PRO A 180 -1.10 3.54 -20.61
C PRO A 180 -0.20 2.69 -21.52
N ASN A 181 -0.08 1.38 -21.24
CA ASN A 181 0.75 0.45 -22.01
C ASN A 181 -0.03 -0.34 -23.07
N TRP A 182 -1.29 -0.01 -23.35
CA TRP A 182 -2.15 -0.77 -24.28
C TRP A 182 -1.50 -1.00 -25.66
N TRP A 183 -0.80 0.02 -26.18
CA TRP A 183 -0.13 -0.03 -27.49
C TRP A 183 0.97 -1.10 -27.55
N THR A 184 1.59 -1.43 -26.42
CA THR A 184 2.61 -2.47 -26.35
C THR A 184 2.00 -3.88 -26.50
N GLU A 185 0.76 -4.10 -26.06
CA GLU A 185 0.07 -5.38 -26.21
C GLU A 185 -0.35 -5.64 -27.67
N GLU A 186 -0.69 -4.57 -28.39
CA GLU A 186 -1.00 -4.59 -29.82
C GLU A 186 0.24 -4.94 -30.66
N LEU A 187 1.38 -4.33 -30.37
CA LEU A 187 2.65 -4.67 -31.02
C LEU A 187 3.07 -6.13 -30.76
N ALA A 188 2.72 -6.67 -29.59
CA ALA A 188 3.04 -8.05 -29.22
C ALA A 188 2.25 -9.11 -30.02
N VAL A 189 1.31 -8.72 -30.88
CA VAL A 189 0.61 -9.62 -31.82
C VAL A 189 1.46 -9.92 -33.06
N LEU A 190 2.47 -9.10 -33.37
CA LEU A 190 3.29 -9.21 -34.57
C LEU A 190 4.28 -10.39 -34.49
N ASP A 191 4.70 -10.89 -35.65
CA ASP A 191 5.82 -11.83 -35.75
C ASP A 191 7.16 -11.13 -35.52
N ILE A 192 8.19 -11.89 -35.13
CA ILE A 192 9.52 -11.36 -34.77
C ILE A 192 10.16 -10.53 -35.89
N ASP A 193 9.98 -10.91 -37.15
CA ASP A 193 10.58 -10.22 -38.31
C ASP A 193 9.92 -8.85 -38.57
N PHE A 194 8.61 -8.74 -38.35
CA PHE A 194 7.92 -7.45 -38.45
C PHE A 194 8.14 -6.61 -37.20
N PHE A 195 8.18 -7.24 -36.03
CA PHE A 195 8.45 -6.56 -34.77
C PHE A 195 9.87 -5.96 -34.74
N SER A 196 10.89 -6.67 -35.23
CA SER A 196 12.26 -6.14 -35.35
C SER A 196 12.32 -4.91 -36.25
N ARG A 197 11.69 -4.96 -37.44
CA ARG A 197 11.56 -3.82 -38.36
C ARG A 197 10.87 -2.61 -37.70
N VAL A 198 9.83 -2.84 -36.89
CA VAL A 198 9.14 -1.78 -36.13
C VAL A 198 10.03 -1.18 -35.05
N VAL A 199 10.74 -2.02 -34.28
CA VAL A 199 11.67 -1.55 -33.23
C VAL A 199 12.81 -0.73 -33.84
N ASP A 200 13.36 -1.16 -34.97
CA ASP A 200 14.41 -0.41 -35.67
C ASP A 200 13.90 0.92 -36.21
N ALA A 201 12.67 0.97 -36.74
CA ALA A 201 12.01 2.22 -37.13
C ALA A 201 11.74 3.15 -35.93
N MET A 202 11.39 2.59 -34.75
CA MET A 202 11.25 3.37 -33.52
C MET A 202 12.59 3.95 -33.06
N LYS A 203 13.68 3.16 -33.14
CA LYS A 203 15.05 3.62 -32.82
C LYS A 203 15.49 4.75 -33.75
N GLN A 204 15.27 4.61 -35.06
CA GLN A 204 15.59 5.66 -36.06
C GLN A 204 14.84 6.97 -35.82
N ARG A 205 13.67 6.92 -35.15
CA ARG A 205 12.85 8.09 -34.81
C ARG A 205 13.19 8.73 -33.47
N GLY A 206 14.21 8.22 -32.76
CA GLY A 206 14.64 8.77 -31.47
C GLY A 206 13.69 8.43 -30.32
N ALA A 207 12.96 7.31 -30.39
CA ALA A 207 12.19 6.82 -29.26
C ALA A 207 13.09 6.62 -28.03
N ARG A 208 12.61 6.98 -26.84
CA ARG A 208 13.34 6.75 -25.58
C ARG A 208 13.63 5.25 -25.43
N THR A 209 14.82 4.91 -24.95
CA THR A 209 15.24 3.53 -24.70
C THR A 209 14.31 2.78 -23.75
N LEU A 210 13.77 3.47 -22.73
CA LEU A 210 12.77 2.92 -21.82
C LEU A 210 11.45 2.53 -22.52
N THR A 211 11.04 3.30 -23.54
CA THR A 211 9.84 2.99 -24.34
C THR A 211 10.03 1.75 -25.19
N VAL A 212 11.20 1.63 -25.82
CA VAL A 212 11.58 0.42 -26.58
C VAL A 212 11.69 -0.79 -25.65
N ALA A 213 12.25 -0.61 -24.45
CA ALA A 213 12.34 -1.66 -23.45
C ALA A 213 10.96 -2.13 -22.98
N ALA A 214 10.01 -1.22 -22.74
CA ALA A 214 8.64 -1.58 -22.36
C ALA A 214 7.94 -2.45 -23.43
N ALA A 215 8.08 -2.09 -24.71
CA ALA A 215 7.55 -2.89 -25.81
C ALA A 215 8.22 -4.26 -25.93
N LEU A 216 9.53 -4.35 -25.69
CA LEU A 216 10.26 -5.62 -25.67
C LEU A 216 9.84 -6.51 -24.50
N ILE A 217 9.63 -5.95 -23.30
CA ILE A 217 9.16 -6.69 -22.13
C ILE A 217 7.80 -7.33 -22.41
N THR A 218 6.81 -6.55 -22.86
CA THR A 218 5.47 -7.11 -23.12
C THR A 218 5.48 -8.11 -24.29
N TYR A 219 6.29 -7.87 -25.32
CA TYR A 219 6.50 -8.84 -26.40
C TYR A 219 7.06 -10.16 -25.87
N THR A 220 8.11 -10.11 -25.06
CA THR A 220 8.70 -11.33 -24.46
C THR A 220 7.77 -12.06 -23.51
N GLU A 221 7.06 -11.34 -22.64
CA GLU A 221 6.09 -11.94 -21.74
C GLU A 221 4.94 -12.61 -22.50
N ARG A 222 4.57 -12.10 -23.68
CA ARG A 222 3.55 -12.70 -24.54
C ARG A 222 4.08 -13.86 -25.39
N ALA A 223 5.28 -13.73 -25.95
CA ALA A 223 5.89 -14.74 -26.81
C ALA A 223 6.39 -15.95 -26.00
N LEU A 224 6.80 -15.74 -24.75
CA LEU A 224 7.34 -16.76 -23.83
C LEU A 224 6.47 -16.87 -22.56
N ARG A 225 5.13 -16.82 -22.72
CA ARG A 225 4.17 -16.91 -21.59
C ARG A 225 4.41 -18.13 -20.70
N ASP A 226 4.77 -19.25 -21.31
CA ASP A 226 5.00 -20.53 -20.63
C ASP A 226 6.29 -20.56 -19.78
N LEU A 227 7.18 -19.57 -19.93
CA LEU A 227 8.50 -19.55 -19.30
C LEU A 227 8.74 -18.31 -18.41
N VAL A 228 8.12 -17.16 -18.70
CA VAL A 228 8.47 -15.88 -18.05
C VAL A 228 7.57 -15.55 -16.84
N ARG A 229 6.37 -16.15 -16.69
CA ARG A 229 5.38 -15.73 -15.66
C ARG A 229 5.40 -16.46 -14.31
N ASP A 230 6.09 -17.59 -14.17
CA ASP A 230 5.97 -18.39 -12.94
C ASP A 230 7.08 -18.10 -11.92
N HIS A 231 6.74 -17.23 -10.97
CA HIS A 231 7.38 -17.06 -9.65
C HIS A 231 6.44 -17.55 -8.53
N THR A 232 5.13 -17.59 -8.79
CA THR A 232 4.14 -18.22 -7.93
C THR A 232 4.07 -19.69 -8.31
N GLY A 233 4.72 -20.58 -7.56
CA GLY A 233 4.77 -22.03 -7.84
C GLY A 233 3.42 -22.75 -7.77
N ASN A 234 2.47 -22.40 -8.63
CA ASN A 234 1.16 -23.02 -8.81
C ASN A 234 0.71 -22.88 -10.27
N GLY A 235 0.83 -23.99 -11.01
CA GLY A 235 0.63 -24.09 -12.46
C GLY A 235 1.99 -23.96 -13.14
N ILE A 236 2.47 -24.86 -13.99
CA ILE A 236 1.85 -25.86 -14.84
C ILE A 236 2.66 -27.15 -14.70
N ARG A 237 1.99 -28.31 -14.53
CA ARG A 237 2.65 -29.60 -14.70
C ARG A 237 3.17 -29.67 -16.12
N SER A 238 4.50 -29.75 -16.25
CA SER A 238 5.24 -30.12 -17.46
C SER A 238 4.34 -30.62 -18.59
N SER A 239 4.12 -29.77 -19.59
CA SER A 239 3.83 -30.29 -20.94
C SER A 239 4.99 -31.19 -21.34
N ASP A 240 4.64 -32.35 -21.89
CA ASP A 240 5.52 -33.48 -22.19
C ASP A 240 6.94 -33.09 -22.68
N PRO A 241 7.99 -33.86 -22.33
CA PRO A 241 9.35 -33.66 -22.82
C PRO A 241 9.55 -33.96 -24.33
N GLY A 242 8.46 -34.11 -25.10
CA GLY A 242 8.45 -34.68 -26.46
C GLY A 242 8.52 -33.71 -27.64
N ASP A 243 8.47 -32.39 -27.47
CA ASP A 243 8.42 -31.46 -28.61
C ASP A 243 9.73 -30.67 -28.78
N SER A 244 10.76 -31.34 -29.29
CA SER A 244 12.09 -30.75 -29.55
C SER A 244 12.03 -29.57 -30.54
N ASP A 245 11.07 -29.60 -31.46
CA ASP A 245 10.89 -28.57 -32.49
C ASP A 245 10.34 -27.27 -31.89
N SER A 246 9.37 -27.35 -30.99
CA SER A 246 8.84 -26.19 -30.27
C SER A 246 9.91 -25.48 -29.44
N ARG A 247 10.74 -26.24 -28.70
CA ARG A 247 11.87 -25.67 -27.95
C ARG A 247 12.94 -25.04 -28.85
N SER A 248 13.18 -25.61 -30.03
CA SER A 248 14.12 -25.03 -31.00
C SER A 248 13.62 -23.68 -31.54
N LYS A 249 12.32 -23.57 -31.80
CA LYS A 249 11.66 -22.33 -32.23
C LYS A 249 11.70 -21.27 -31.12
N GLN A 250 11.35 -21.65 -29.89
CA GLN A 250 11.44 -20.78 -28.71
C GLN A 250 12.87 -20.29 -28.45
N ARG A 251 13.88 -21.14 -28.66
CA ARG A 251 15.29 -20.75 -28.56
C ARG A 251 15.68 -19.69 -29.61
N LYS A 252 15.34 -19.92 -30.88
CA LYS A 252 15.62 -18.95 -31.96
C LYS A 252 14.91 -17.62 -31.72
N LEU A 253 13.67 -17.66 -31.23
CA LEU A 253 12.92 -16.47 -30.84
C LEU A 253 13.61 -15.71 -29.71
N LEU A 254 14.06 -16.40 -28.66
CA LEU A 254 14.78 -15.78 -27.55
C LEU A 254 16.08 -15.12 -28.00
N GLU A 255 16.89 -15.82 -28.83
CA GLU A 255 18.13 -15.27 -29.37
C GLU A 255 17.85 -14.00 -30.21
N SER A 256 16.84 -14.04 -31.08
CA SER A 256 16.42 -12.89 -31.90
C SER A 256 15.95 -11.69 -31.06
N ILE A 257 15.26 -11.94 -29.94
CA ILE A 257 14.82 -10.89 -29.01
C ILE A 257 16.00 -10.23 -28.31
N VAL A 258 16.96 -11.03 -27.84
CA VAL A 258 18.14 -10.52 -27.12
C VAL A 258 19.01 -9.65 -28.05
N ASP A 259 19.08 -10.00 -29.34
CA ASP A 259 19.77 -9.19 -30.35
C ASP A 259 19.09 -7.81 -30.56
N LEU A 260 17.80 -7.68 -30.27
CA LEU A 260 17.07 -6.40 -30.38
C LEU A 260 17.28 -5.46 -29.20
N PHE A 261 17.87 -5.93 -28.09
CA PHE A 261 17.99 -5.15 -26.86
C PHE A 261 18.82 -3.86 -27.04
N PRO A 262 18.36 -2.70 -26.53
CA PRO A 262 19.12 -1.45 -26.56
C PRO A 262 20.46 -1.57 -25.84
N SER A 263 21.44 -0.76 -26.24
CA SER A 263 22.81 -0.75 -25.69
C SER A 263 22.94 -0.06 -24.33
N GLU A 264 21.92 0.67 -23.88
CA GLU A 264 21.94 1.41 -22.61
C GLU A 264 21.91 0.48 -21.39
N LYS A 265 22.66 0.87 -20.36
CA LYS A 265 22.91 0.04 -19.18
C LYS A 265 21.69 -0.16 -18.29
N ALA A 266 20.70 0.74 -18.26
CA ALA A 266 19.58 0.70 -17.30
C ALA A 266 18.19 0.62 -17.97
N ALA A 267 18.11 0.05 -19.17
CA ALA A 267 16.87 0.03 -19.95
C ALA A 267 15.80 -0.95 -19.38
N PHE A 268 16.23 -2.02 -18.70
CA PHE A 268 15.34 -3.10 -18.24
C PHE A 268 15.36 -3.30 -16.73
N PRO A 269 14.24 -3.71 -16.12
CA PRO A 269 14.21 -4.20 -14.75
C PRO A 269 15.14 -5.42 -14.57
N ILE A 270 15.86 -5.48 -13.45
CA ILE A 270 16.81 -6.58 -13.20
C ILE A 270 16.13 -7.95 -13.11
N HIS A 271 14.95 -7.99 -12.49
CA HIS A 271 14.12 -9.19 -12.40
C HIS A 271 13.84 -9.80 -13.78
N PHE A 272 13.46 -8.96 -14.75
CA PHE A 272 13.18 -9.37 -16.12
C PHE A 272 14.42 -9.96 -16.80
N LEU A 273 15.59 -9.34 -16.64
CA LEU A 273 16.85 -9.88 -17.17
C LEU A 273 17.21 -11.22 -16.53
N CYS A 274 17.00 -11.37 -15.21
CA CYS A 274 17.20 -12.64 -14.52
C CYS A 274 16.26 -13.74 -15.03
N CYS A 275 14.98 -13.43 -15.26
CA CYS A 275 14.02 -14.36 -15.85
C CYS A 275 14.41 -14.77 -17.26
N ILE A 276 14.89 -13.85 -18.10
CA ILE A 276 15.37 -14.18 -19.45
C ILE A 276 16.65 -15.02 -19.41
N LEU A 277 17.59 -14.73 -18.50
CA LEU A 277 18.78 -15.55 -18.32
C LEU A 277 18.41 -16.98 -17.85
N ARG A 278 17.43 -17.12 -16.95
CA ARG A 278 16.86 -18.43 -16.58
C ARG A 278 16.26 -19.16 -17.79
N CYS A 279 15.51 -18.46 -18.64
CA CYS A 279 14.97 -19.00 -19.89
C CYS A 279 16.10 -19.46 -20.84
N ALA A 280 17.14 -18.65 -21.02
CA ALA A 280 18.31 -18.94 -21.86
C ALA A 280 19.07 -20.17 -21.37
N ILE A 281 19.24 -20.30 -20.05
CA ILE A 281 19.86 -21.46 -19.40
C ILE A 281 19.02 -22.72 -19.63
N TYR A 282 17.70 -22.65 -19.42
CA TYR A 282 16.77 -23.75 -19.59
C TYR A 282 16.67 -24.25 -21.05
N LEU A 283 16.55 -23.32 -22.01
CA LEU A 283 16.47 -23.63 -23.45
C LEU A 283 17.84 -23.97 -24.07
N ARG A 284 18.93 -23.95 -23.29
CA ARG A 284 20.31 -24.15 -23.74
C ARG A 284 20.68 -23.26 -24.94
N SER A 285 20.39 -21.97 -24.85
CA SER A 285 20.71 -20.98 -25.89
C SER A 285 22.23 -20.79 -26.11
N SER A 286 22.60 -20.03 -27.14
CA SER A 286 24.00 -19.72 -27.47
C SER A 286 24.77 -19.13 -26.28
N THR A 287 26.07 -19.44 -26.20
CA THR A 287 26.94 -18.90 -25.15
C THR A 287 27.08 -17.38 -25.22
N ALA A 288 27.06 -16.81 -26.43
CA ALA A 288 27.07 -15.37 -26.66
C ALA A 288 25.85 -14.66 -26.03
N CYS A 289 24.65 -15.22 -26.22
CA CYS A 289 23.42 -14.70 -25.62
C CYS A 289 23.49 -14.71 -24.09
N LYS A 290 23.97 -15.80 -23.50
CA LYS A 290 24.14 -15.92 -22.04
C LYS A 290 25.16 -14.91 -21.49
N THR A 291 26.32 -14.79 -22.13
CA THR A 291 27.36 -13.85 -21.70
C THR A 291 26.91 -12.39 -21.81
N GLU A 292 26.12 -12.06 -22.83
CA GLU A 292 25.58 -10.70 -23.00
C GLU A 292 24.55 -10.37 -21.90
N LEU A 293 23.66 -11.32 -21.58
CA LEU A 293 22.73 -11.17 -20.46
C LEU A 293 23.46 -11.06 -19.11
N GLU A 294 24.45 -11.92 -18.86
CA GLU A 294 25.27 -11.87 -17.65
C GLU A 294 25.99 -10.53 -17.50
N LYS A 295 26.56 -9.99 -18.59
CA LYS A 295 27.22 -8.69 -18.61
C LYS A 295 26.27 -7.54 -18.30
N ARG A 296 25.03 -7.60 -18.81
CA ARG A 296 23.98 -6.59 -18.54
C ARG A 296 23.50 -6.66 -17.09
N ILE A 297 23.24 -7.85 -16.56
CA ILE A 297 22.84 -8.03 -15.15
C ILE A 297 23.96 -7.55 -14.22
N SER A 298 25.21 -7.88 -14.54
CA SER A 298 26.41 -7.39 -13.82
C SER A 298 26.48 -5.86 -13.76
N ALA A 299 26.06 -5.14 -14.81
CA ALA A 299 26.09 -3.68 -14.82
C ALA A 299 25.03 -3.02 -13.91
N ILE A 300 23.89 -3.67 -13.68
CA ILE A 300 22.74 -3.15 -12.90
C ILE A 300 22.65 -3.83 -11.52
N LEU A 301 23.69 -4.57 -11.10
CA LEU A 301 23.62 -5.42 -9.91
C LEU A 301 23.30 -4.66 -8.62
N GLU A 302 23.48 -3.34 -8.60
CA GLU A 302 23.15 -2.47 -7.47
C GLU A 302 21.66 -2.43 -7.09
N HIS A 303 20.77 -2.82 -8.01
CA HIS A 303 19.31 -2.84 -7.81
C HIS A 303 18.75 -4.26 -7.56
N VAL A 304 19.61 -5.28 -7.44
CA VAL A 304 19.21 -6.67 -7.21
C VAL A 304 18.46 -6.85 -5.90
N THR A 305 17.36 -7.59 -5.96
CA THR A 305 16.71 -8.15 -4.77
C THR A 305 17.18 -9.59 -4.52
N PHE A 306 17.02 -10.06 -3.29
CA PHE A 306 17.34 -11.44 -2.92
C PHE A 306 16.61 -12.47 -3.80
N ASP A 307 15.32 -12.25 -4.09
CA ASP A 307 14.50 -13.15 -4.91
C ASP A 307 15.02 -13.26 -6.35
N ASP A 308 15.58 -12.19 -6.91
CA ASP A 308 16.12 -12.18 -8.29
C ASP A 308 17.33 -13.12 -8.45
N LEU A 309 18.19 -13.23 -7.42
CA LEU A 309 19.32 -14.17 -7.42
C LEU A 309 18.88 -15.62 -7.23
N LEU A 310 17.82 -15.84 -6.44
CA LEU A 310 17.23 -17.17 -6.30
C LEU A 310 16.63 -17.64 -7.64
N VAL A 311 15.94 -16.76 -8.38
CA VAL A 311 15.37 -17.10 -9.70
C VAL A 311 16.43 -17.70 -10.63
N LEU A 312 17.66 -17.17 -10.64
CA LEU A 312 18.75 -17.70 -11.46
C LEU A 312 19.27 -19.07 -11.02
N SER A 313 19.15 -19.36 -9.73
CA SER A 313 19.81 -20.50 -9.09
C SER A 313 18.95 -21.76 -9.06
N PHE A 314 17.62 -21.58 -9.04
CA PHE A 314 16.67 -22.67 -8.94
C PHE A 314 16.07 -23.06 -10.29
N THR A 315 15.72 -24.35 -10.42
CA THR A 315 14.86 -24.82 -11.51
C THR A 315 13.45 -24.21 -11.43
N TYR A 316 12.67 -24.28 -12.51
CA TYR A 316 11.26 -23.84 -12.53
C TYR A 316 10.39 -24.51 -11.45
N ASP A 317 10.76 -25.72 -11.01
CA ASP A 317 10.08 -26.44 -9.94
C ASP A 317 10.47 -25.94 -8.53
N GLY A 318 11.49 -25.09 -8.40
CA GLY A 318 11.99 -24.56 -7.12
C GLY A 318 12.72 -25.57 -6.22
N GLU A 319 12.80 -26.84 -6.61
CA GLU A 319 13.28 -27.92 -5.73
C GLU A 319 14.80 -28.17 -5.81
N ARG A 320 15.48 -27.77 -6.89
CA ARG A 320 16.90 -28.11 -7.11
C ARG A 320 17.72 -26.89 -7.56
N LEU A 321 18.95 -26.83 -7.07
CA LEU A 321 19.98 -25.90 -7.56
C LEU A 321 20.40 -26.33 -8.97
N PHE A 322 20.26 -25.42 -9.93
CA PHE A 322 20.53 -25.69 -11.35
C PHE A 322 21.85 -25.09 -11.82
N ASP A 323 22.03 -23.76 -11.66
CA ASP A 323 23.20 -23.04 -12.18
C ASP A 323 23.71 -21.97 -11.20
N LEU A 324 24.83 -22.26 -10.55
CA LEU A 324 25.54 -21.35 -9.65
C LEU A 324 26.67 -20.59 -10.36
N GLU A 325 27.09 -21.06 -11.55
CA GLU A 325 28.21 -20.47 -12.28
C GLU A 325 27.81 -19.16 -12.97
N SER A 326 26.58 -19.05 -13.48
CA SER A 326 26.07 -17.78 -14.01
C SER A 326 25.97 -16.70 -12.93
N VAL A 327 25.49 -17.03 -11.72
CA VAL A 327 25.46 -16.10 -10.58
C VAL A 327 26.87 -15.67 -10.18
N ARG A 328 27.82 -16.62 -10.14
CA ARG A 328 29.24 -16.35 -9.88
C ARG A 328 29.83 -15.36 -10.90
N ARG A 329 29.58 -15.56 -12.21
CA ARG A 329 30.06 -14.68 -13.29
C ARG A 329 29.47 -13.27 -13.18
N VAL A 330 28.17 -13.18 -12.89
CA VAL A 330 27.47 -11.90 -12.71
C VAL A 330 28.08 -11.10 -11.55
N ILE A 331 28.29 -11.73 -10.39
CA ILE A 331 28.90 -11.08 -9.22
C ILE A 331 30.36 -10.71 -9.49
N SER A 332 31.13 -11.60 -10.14
CA SER A 332 32.53 -11.32 -10.53
C SER A 332 32.61 -10.12 -11.47
N GLY A 333 31.74 -10.06 -12.48
CA GLY A 333 31.67 -8.95 -13.42
C GLY A 333 31.34 -7.62 -12.73
N PHE A 334 30.44 -7.62 -11.75
CA PHE A 334 30.11 -6.39 -11.00
C PHE A 334 31.29 -5.94 -10.13
N ALA A 335 31.96 -6.88 -9.47
CA ALA A 335 33.14 -6.60 -8.65
C ALA A 335 34.30 -6.02 -9.49
N GLU A 336 34.51 -6.52 -10.72
CA GLU A 336 35.50 -6.01 -11.67
C GLU A 336 35.11 -4.62 -12.23
N ASN A 337 33.83 -4.40 -12.53
CA ASN A 337 33.31 -3.10 -12.97
C ASN A 337 33.48 -2.01 -11.89
N GLN A 338 33.28 -2.36 -10.62
CA GLN A 338 33.48 -1.43 -9.51
C GLN A 338 34.97 -1.12 -9.27
N LYS A 339 35.84 -2.13 -9.39
CA LYS A 339 37.30 -1.94 -9.30
C LYS A 339 37.82 -1.03 -10.42
N SER A 340 37.34 -1.21 -11.66
CA SER A 340 37.76 -0.38 -12.80
C SER A 340 37.24 1.06 -12.70
N ASN A 341 36.01 1.29 -12.22
CA ASN A 341 35.51 2.65 -11.96
C ASN A 341 36.28 3.38 -10.85
N ALA A 342 36.73 2.65 -9.82
CA ALA A 342 37.55 3.22 -8.74
C ALA A 342 38.96 3.64 -9.19
N VAL A 343 39.50 3.06 -10.27
CA VAL A 343 40.85 3.41 -10.78
C VAL A 343 40.88 4.78 -11.49
N TYR A 344 39.75 5.23 -12.05
CA TYR A 344 39.65 6.56 -12.68
C TYR A 344 39.49 7.71 -11.67
N THR A 345 39.28 7.40 -10.40
CA THR A 345 39.18 8.37 -9.29
C THR A 345 40.41 8.21 -8.39
N THR A 346 41.56 8.68 -8.86
CA THR A 346 42.79 8.68 -8.05
C THR A 346 43.08 10.08 -7.50
N SER A 347 42.85 10.26 -6.21
CA SER A 347 43.75 11.01 -5.32
C SER A 347 43.52 10.58 -3.87
N GLU A 348 44.58 10.02 -3.28
CA GLU A 348 44.88 9.84 -1.85
C GLU A 348 43.76 10.09 -0.82
N CYS A 349 42.99 9.05 -0.50
CA CYS A 349 42.40 8.84 0.83
C CYS A 349 41.91 7.38 0.93
N LYS A 350 41.97 6.77 2.12
CA LYS A 350 41.32 5.46 2.39
C LYS A 350 39.80 5.64 2.28
N GLU A 351 39.26 5.59 1.07
CA GLU A 351 37.83 5.83 0.85
C GLU A 351 36.96 4.65 1.29
N PRO A 352 35.80 4.93 1.92
CA PRO A 352 34.83 3.90 2.30
C PRO A 352 34.23 3.26 1.04
N CYS A 353 34.12 1.93 1.05
CA CYS A 353 33.54 1.15 -0.04
C CYS A 353 32.18 1.72 -0.50
N SER A 354 31.99 1.89 -1.81
CA SER A 354 30.77 2.45 -2.43
C SER A 354 29.48 1.86 -1.83
N ALA A 355 28.49 2.72 -1.55
CA ALA A 355 27.21 2.32 -0.97
C ALA A 355 26.48 1.25 -1.82
N ALA A 356 26.70 1.22 -3.14
CA ALA A 356 26.21 0.16 -4.02
C ALA A 356 26.82 -1.21 -3.70
N MET A 357 28.12 -1.27 -3.42
CA MET A 357 28.82 -2.51 -3.04
C MET A 357 28.35 -3.02 -1.67
N GLN A 358 28.07 -2.14 -0.71
CA GLN A 358 27.53 -2.53 0.60
C GLN A 358 26.12 -3.12 0.48
N ARG A 359 25.28 -2.57 -0.41
CA ARG A 359 23.94 -3.13 -0.69
C ARG A 359 24.03 -4.53 -1.31
N VAL A 360 24.88 -4.69 -2.33
CA VAL A 360 25.10 -5.99 -2.98
C VAL A 360 25.70 -7.02 -2.01
N ALA A 361 26.59 -6.60 -1.11
CA ALA A 361 27.15 -7.50 -0.10
C ALA A 361 26.06 -8.11 0.79
N LYS A 362 25.13 -7.28 1.30
CA LYS A 362 24.00 -7.75 2.12
C LYS A 362 23.07 -8.70 1.36
N THR A 363 22.75 -8.40 0.09
CA THR A 363 21.85 -9.26 -0.70
C THR A 363 22.51 -10.60 -1.04
N VAL A 364 23.81 -10.61 -1.35
CA VAL A 364 24.56 -11.84 -1.60
C VAL A 364 24.74 -12.67 -0.32
N ASP A 365 24.97 -12.04 0.83
CA ASP A 365 25.08 -12.77 2.10
C ASP A 365 23.71 -13.39 2.50
N ALA A 366 22.60 -12.70 2.25
CA ALA A 366 21.25 -13.26 2.39
C ALA A 366 21.00 -14.44 1.44
N TYR A 367 21.44 -14.32 0.18
CA TYR A 367 21.38 -15.38 -0.83
C TYR A 367 22.21 -16.61 -0.44
N LEU A 368 23.44 -16.41 0.04
CA LEU A 368 24.32 -17.48 0.51
C LEU A 368 23.71 -18.28 1.66
N ALA A 369 22.99 -17.62 2.57
CA ALA A 369 22.32 -18.29 3.69
C ALA A 369 21.24 -19.28 3.24
N GLU A 370 20.61 -19.04 2.09
CA GLU A 370 19.51 -19.85 1.57
C GLU A 370 20.02 -21.00 0.71
N ILE A 371 21.03 -20.77 -0.13
CA ILE A 371 21.72 -21.87 -0.81
C ILE A 371 22.37 -22.82 0.21
N ALA A 372 22.90 -22.27 1.31
CA ALA A 372 23.55 -23.04 2.36
C ALA A 372 22.62 -24.07 3.05
N ALA A 373 21.31 -23.92 2.96
CA ALA A 373 20.36 -24.89 3.47
C ALA A 373 20.29 -26.18 2.63
N HIS A 374 20.78 -26.16 1.39
CA HIS A 374 20.73 -27.30 0.48
C HIS A 374 21.94 -28.23 0.64
N GLY A 375 21.68 -29.49 1.00
CA GLY A 375 22.72 -30.50 1.26
C GLY A 375 23.57 -30.93 0.06
N ASP A 376 23.22 -30.52 -1.16
CA ASP A 376 23.97 -30.83 -2.39
C ASP A 376 25.05 -29.76 -2.73
N LEU A 377 25.19 -28.72 -1.91
CA LEU A 377 26.12 -27.62 -2.14
C LEU A 377 27.57 -27.99 -1.75
N SER A 378 28.51 -27.90 -2.70
CA SER A 378 29.93 -28.13 -2.41
C SER A 378 30.63 -26.89 -1.82
N ILE A 379 31.62 -27.13 -0.96
CA ILE A 379 32.42 -26.07 -0.28
C ILE A 379 33.05 -25.12 -1.29
N SER A 380 33.59 -25.63 -2.40
CA SER A 380 34.21 -24.82 -3.44
C SER A 380 33.25 -23.84 -4.11
N LYS A 381 31.97 -24.19 -4.23
CA LYS A 381 30.94 -23.31 -4.79
C LYS A 381 30.49 -22.26 -3.77
N PHE A 382 30.30 -22.66 -2.51
CA PHE A 382 29.97 -21.75 -1.41
C PHE A 382 31.06 -20.69 -1.20
N ASN A 383 32.31 -21.13 -0.98
CA ASN A 383 33.45 -20.22 -0.83
C ASN A 383 33.72 -19.41 -2.11
N GLY A 384 33.52 -20.04 -3.27
CA GLY A 384 33.72 -19.41 -4.58
C GLY A 384 32.82 -18.21 -4.84
N ILE A 385 31.63 -18.14 -4.23
CA ILE A 385 30.74 -16.97 -4.28
C ILE A 385 31.09 -15.98 -3.17
N ALA A 386 31.32 -16.47 -1.94
CA ALA A 386 31.50 -15.61 -0.78
C ALA A 386 32.80 -14.77 -0.80
N ILE A 387 33.85 -15.26 -1.47
CA ILE A 387 35.15 -14.58 -1.64
C ILE A 387 35.10 -13.48 -2.72
N LEU A 388 34.12 -13.50 -3.63
CA LEU A 388 34.03 -12.51 -4.72
C LEU A 388 33.83 -11.08 -4.20
N ILE A 389 33.17 -10.94 -3.04
CA ILE A 389 32.94 -9.65 -2.40
C ILE A 389 34.13 -9.30 -1.51
N PRO A 390 34.74 -8.11 -1.67
CA PRO A 390 35.84 -7.68 -0.82
C PRO A 390 35.44 -7.60 0.67
N LYS A 391 36.32 -8.06 1.57
CA LYS A 391 36.13 -7.95 3.03
C LYS A 391 35.94 -6.51 3.54
N SER A 392 36.34 -5.50 2.75
CA SER A 392 36.15 -4.07 3.06
C SER A 392 34.73 -3.57 2.79
N ALA A 393 33.92 -4.29 2.00
CA ALA A 393 32.52 -3.96 1.76
C ALA A 393 31.62 -4.30 2.96
N ARG A 394 32.01 -5.29 3.77
CA ARG A 394 31.29 -5.69 4.99
C ARG A 394 31.77 -4.88 6.19
N LYS A 395 30.85 -4.08 6.75
CA LYS A 395 31.04 -3.36 8.02
C LYS A 395 30.90 -4.31 9.22
N VAL A 396 29.94 -5.23 9.15
CA VAL A 396 29.63 -6.26 10.16
C VAL A 396 29.43 -7.59 9.43
N ASP A 397 29.97 -8.68 9.98
CA ASP A 397 29.99 -10.01 9.35
C ASP A 397 28.85 -10.95 9.86
N ASP A 398 27.80 -10.40 10.48
CA ASP A 398 26.72 -11.21 11.08
C ASP A 398 25.92 -12.04 10.05
N ASP A 399 25.63 -11.45 8.89
CA ASP A 399 24.87 -12.13 7.83
C ASP A 399 25.66 -13.29 7.20
N ILE A 400 26.99 -13.11 7.05
CA ILE A 400 27.87 -14.19 6.56
C ILE A 400 28.05 -15.27 7.64
N TYR A 401 28.10 -14.90 8.92
CA TYR A 401 28.10 -15.85 10.03
C TYR A 401 26.82 -16.70 10.05
N ARG A 402 25.65 -16.08 9.86
CA ARG A 402 24.37 -16.79 9.71
C ARG A 402 24.43 -17.80 8.56
N ALA A 403 24.95 -17.41 7.40
CA ALA A 403 25.10 -18.31 6.26
C ALA A 403 26.02 -19.50 6.55
N VAL A 404 27.16 -19.26 7.22
CA VAL A 404 28.11 -20.30 7.61
C VAL A 404 27.48 -21.26 8.64
N ASP A 405 26.76 -20.77 9.64
CA ASP A 405 26.10 -21.64 10.63
C ASP A 405 25.02 -22.53 9.98
N ILE A 406 24.23 -21.97 9.05
CA ILE A 406 23.25 -22.75 8.28
C ILE A 406 23.96 -23.83 7.44
N TYR A 407 25.09 -23.50 6.80
CA TYR A 407 25.87 -24.47 6.02
C TYR A 407 26.39 -25.62 6.91
N LEU A 408 26.98 -25.29 8.06
CA LEU A 408 27.47 -26.27 9.03
C LEU A 408 26.34 -27.13 9.61
N LYS A 409 25.12 -26.57 9.71
CA LYS A 409 23.91 -27.30 10.12
C LYS A 409 23.42 -28.27 9.04
N ALA A 410 23.46 -27.87 7.77
CA ALA A 410 23.03 -28.69 6.63
C ALA A 410 24.03 -29.81 6.29
N HIS A 411 25.32 -29.60 6.56
CA HIS A 411 26.41 -30.55 6.29
C HIS A 411 27.08 -31.07 7.58
N PRO A 412 26.43 -31.96 8.36
CA PRO A 412 26.97 -32.44 9.63
C PRO A 412 28.15 -33.42 9.48
N LYS A 413 28.49 -33.84 8.26
CA LYS A 413 29.54 -34.85 7.97
C LYS A 413 30.90 -34.24 7.58
N LEU A 414 31.09 -32.93 7.77
CA LEU A 414 32.31 -32.23 7.36
C LEU A 414 33.47 -32.45 8.34
N ASP A 415 34.66 -32.67 7.79
CA ASP A 415 35.90 -32.78 8.56
C ASP A 415 36.31 -31.43 9.16
N GLU A 416 37.19 -31.45 10.18
CA GLU A 416 37.62 -30.21 10.87
C GLU A 416 38.31 -29.22 9.93
N ILE A 417 39.12 -29.72 8.99
CA ILE A 417 39.79 -28.92 7.95
C ILE A 417 38.77 -28.29 6.99
N GLU A 418 37.69 -28.99 6.69
CA GLU A 418 36.62 -28.51 5.82
C GLU A 418 35.79 -27.42 6.51
N ARG A 419 35.51 -27.59 7.81
CA ARG A 419 34.86 -26.58 8.64
C ARG A 419 35.69 -25.31 8.75
N GLU A 420 37.01 -25.43 8.89
CA GLU A 420 37.93 -24.29 8.88
C GLU A 420 37.90 -23.55 7.53
N LYS A 421 37.92 -24.29 6.41
CA LYS A 421 37.83 -23.71 5.06
C LYS A 421 36.54 -22.92 4.86
N VAL A 422 35.39 -23.42 5.31
CA VAL A 422 34.11 -22.69 5.22
C VAL A 422 34.13 -21.43 6.10
N CYS A 423 34.68 -21.54 7.32
CA CYS A 423 34.72 -20.42 8.24
C CYS A 423 35.77 -19.35 7.91
N SER A 424 36.76 -19.65 7.05
CA SER A 424 37.79 -18.69 6.60
C SER A 424 37.24 -17.45 5.85
N VAL A 425 35.98 -17.53 5.41
CA VAL A 425 35.27 -16.49 4.67
C VAL A 425 34.89 -15.30 5.57
N MET A 426 34.60 -15.54 6.85
CA MET A 426 34.21 -14.50 7.83
C MET A 426 35.39 -14.03 8.68
N ASP A 427 35.32 -12.80 9.18
CA ASP A 427 36.24 -12.25 10.18
C ASP A 427 35.57 -12.23 11.57
N PRO A 428 36.01 -13.08 12.53
CA PRO A 428 35.40 -13.15 13.86
C PRO A 428 35.46 -11.85 14.66
N LEU A 429 36.36 -10.93 14.30
CA LEU A 429 36.54 -9.64 14.97
C LEU A 429 35.49 -8.59 14.53
N LYS A 430 34.80 -8.83 13.40
CA LYS A 430 33.77 -7.93 12.85
C LYS A 430 32.33 -8.34 13.20
N LEU A 431 32.16 -9.31 14.09
CA LEU A 431 30.85 -9.79 14.54
C LEU A 431 30.26 -8.89 15.62
N SER A 432 28.93 -8.69 15.60
CA SER A 432 28.21 -8.00 16.67
C SER A 432 28.27 -8.75 18.00
N TYR A 433 27.88 -8.08 19.09
CA TYR A 433 27.86 -8.69 20.41
C TYR A 433 26.95 -9.93 20.47
N GLU A 434 25.75 -9.84 19.92
CA GLU A 434 24.79 -10.94 19.88
C GLU A 434 25.32 -12.13 19.05
N ALA A 435 25.89 -11.85 17.87
CA ALA A 435 26.46 -12.87 17.01
C ALA A 435 27.66 -13.58 17.65
N ARG A 436 28.49 -12.86 18.42
CA ARG A 436 29.64 -13.46 19.15
C ARG A 436 29.21 -14.33 20.31
N LEU A 437 28.17 -13.94 21.06
CA LEU A 437 27.58 -14.80 22.08
C LEU A 437 27.06 -16.10 21.47
N HIS A 438 26.34 -16.02 20.35
CA HIS A 438 25.86 -17.21 19.64
C HIS A 438 27.04 -18.07 19.13
N ALA A 439 28.08 -17.45 18.57
CA ALA A 439 29.28 -18.14 18.13
C ALA A 439 30.02 -18.84 19.28
N SER A 440 30.09 -18.23 20.47
CA SER A 440 30.75 -18.83 21.64
C SER A 440 30.07 -20.10 22.15
N GLN A 441 28.75 -20.21 21.95
CA GLN A 441 27.94 -21.35 22.37
C GLN A 441 27.83 -22.43 21.27
N ASN A 442 28.24 -22.12 20.04
CA ASN A 442 28.07 -23.00 18.90
C ASN A 442 29.16 -24.08 18.81
N LYS A 443 28.79 -25.32 19.15
CA LYS A 443 29.67 -26.49 19.13
C LYS A 443 30.14 -26.91 17.73
N ARG A 444 29.56 -26.36 16.66
CA ARG A 444 29.91 -26.71 15.26
C ARG A 444 31.11 -25.94 14.73
N LEU A 445 31.43 -24.79 15.35
CA LEU A 445 32.54 -23.94 14.92
C LEU A 445 33.89 -24.51 15.36
N PRO A 446 34.97 -24.31 14.58
CA PRO A 446 36.32 -24.61 15.02
C PRO A 446 36.73 -23.78 16.25
N VAL A 447 37.53 -24.39 17.14
CA VAL A 447 37.94 -23.79 18.43
C VAL A 447 38.67 -22.46 18.25
N GLN A 448 39.48 -22.33 17.19
CA GLN A 448 40.24 -21.12 16.90
C GLN A 448 39.34 -19.89 16.67
N ILE A 449 38.21 -20.04 15.99
CA ILE A 449 37.26 -18.95 15.72
C ILE A 449 36.54 -18.52 16.98
N VAL A 450 36.15 -19.49 17.81
CA VAL A 450 35.52 -19.23 19.12
C VAL A 450 36.48 -18.46 20.02
N LEU A 451 37.77 -18.82 20.02
CA LEU A 451 38.80 -18.12 20.78
C LEU A 451 38.98 -16.66 20.31
N HIS A 452 38.98 -16.42 18.99
CA HIS A 452 39.07 -15.07 18.44
C HIS A 452 37.86 -14.19 18.80
N ALA A 453 36.65 -14.75 18.82
CA ALA A 453 35.44 -14.04 19.23
C ALA A 453 35.48 -13.62 20.72
N LEU A 454 35.97 -14.51 21.60
CA LEU A 454 36.12 -14.26 23.04
C LEU A 454 37.29 -13.30 23.35
N TYR A 455 38.37 -13.36 22.57
CA TYR A 455 39.53 -12.49 22.74
C TYR A 455 39.19 -11.01 22.47
N TYR A 456 38.31 -10.72 21.51
CA TYR A 456 37.85 -9.36 21.25
C TYR A 456 37.07 -8.75 22.42
N ASP A 457 36.22 -9.54 23.10
CA ASP A 457 35.50 -9.07 24.30
C ASP A 457 36.47 -8.71 25.43
N GLN A 458 37.53 -9.50 25.62
CA GLN A 458 38.58 -9.18 26.58
C GLN A 458 39.36 -7.91 26.22
N LEU A 459 39.60 -7.66 24.92
CA LEU A 459 40.29 -6.46 24.45
C LEU A 459 39.48 -5.18 24.68
N ARG A 460 38.16 -5.23 24.46
CA ARG A 460 37.24 -4.09 24.62
C ARG A 460 37.01 -3.74 26.09
N LEU A 461 36.92 -4.75 26.97
CA LEU A 461 36.88 -4.55 28.42
C LEU A 461 38.16 -3.89 28.97
N ARG A 462 39.28 -3.98 28.24
CA ARG A 462 40.57 -3.40 28.62
C ARG A 462 40.84 -2.03 28.03
N SER A 463 40.18 -1.65 26.93
CA SER A 463 40.49 -0.44 26.16
C SER A 463 39.69 0.81 26.56
N GLY A 464 38.65 0.71 27.38
CA GLY A 464 37.98 1.87 28.01
C GLY A 464 37.52 2.98 27.04
N ALA A 465 37.29 2.66 25.76
CA ALA A 465 36.87 3.62 24.76
C ALA A 465 35.35 3.76 24.74
N GLU A 466 34.85 4.72 25.51
CA GLU A 466 33.57 5.37 25.22
C GLU A 466 33.76 6.25 23.97
N GLU A 467 32.90 6.11 22.95
CA GLU A 467 32.15 7.23 22.36
C GLU A 467 31.29 6.82 21.13
N ARG A 468 30.08 7.40 21.12
CA ARG A 468 29.36 8.00 19.97
C ARG A 468 29.29 7.21 18.65
N GLU A 469 28.15 6.54 18.41
CA GLU A 469 27.42 6.65 17.13
C GLU A 469 25.95 6.20 17.29
N VAL A 470 25.04 7.19 17.21
CA VAL A 470 23.66 7.20 16.69
C VAL A 470 22.68 6.07 17.10
N ALA A 471 21.94 6.36 18.17
CA ALA A 471 20.47 6.37 18.27
C ALA A 471 19.66 5.19 17.70
N THR A 472 19.50 4.11 18.49
CA THR A 472 18.28 3.27 18.48
C THR A 472 18.07 2.46 19.76
N GLU A 473 18.27 3.01 20.97
CA GLU A 473 18.05 2.24 22.21
C GLU A 473 17.22 3.05 23.21
N LYS A 474 15.89 3.02 23.04
CA LYS A 474 14.93 3.42 24.09
C LYS A 474 14.40 2.25 24.92
N ASN A 475 14.85 1.02 24.64
CA ASN A 475 14.45 -0.18 25.40
C ASN A 475 15.50 -0.68 26.40
N GLU A 476 16.76 -0.20 26.35
CA GLU A 476 17.82 -0.68 27.25
C GLU A 476 17.84 0.01 28.61
N LEU A 477 17.49 1.30 28.68
CA LEU A 477 17.57 2.08 29.94
C LEU A 477 16.59 1.62 31.04
N HIS A 478 15.50 0.94 30.69
CA HIS A 478 14.51 0.50 31.69
C HIS A 478 14.88 -0.84 32.36
N MET A 479 15.77 -1.62 31.74
CA MET A 479 16.22 -2.91 32.25
C MET A 479 17.52 -2.77 33.06
N ASP A 480 18.42 -1.88 32.62
CA ASP A 480 19.67 -1.58 33.33
C ASP A 480 19.44 -0.89 34.69
N VAL A 481 18.45 -0.01 34.80
CA VAL A 481 18.10 0.63 36.09
C VAL A 481 17.53 -0.38 37.09
N SER A 482 16.82 -1.41 36.62
CA SER A 482 16.28 -2.46 37.49
C SER A 482 17.36 -3.41 37.98
N LEU A 483 18.30 -3.80 37.10
CA LEU A 483 19.39 -4.71 37.45
C LEU A 483 20.46 -4.03 38.32
N VAL A 484 20.72 -2.74 38.14
CA VAL A 484 21.63 -1.99 39.01
C VAL A 484 21.03 -1.85 40.42
N ARG A 485 19.72 -1.61 40.53
CA ARG A 485 19.01 -1.53 41.81
C ARG A 485 18.96 -2.88 42.54
N GLU A 486 18.70 -3.97 41.83
CA GLU A 486 18.77 -5.33 42.41
C GLU A 486 20.19 -5.69 42.86
N ASN A 487 21.23 -5.31 42.09
CA ASN A 487 22.62 -5.57 42.46
C ASN A 487 23.08 -4.75 43.68
N GLU A 488 22.55 -3.55 43.88
CA GLU A 488 22.77 -2.76 45.10
C GLU A 488 22.07 -3.38 46.32
N GLU A 489 20.82 -3.85 46.17
CA GLU A 489 20.10 -4.55 47.23
C GLU A 489 20.82 -5.85 47.65
N LEU A 490 21.30 -6.65 46.69
CA LEU A 490 22.08 -7.85 46.95
C LEU A 490 23.41 -7.56 47.66
N ARG A 491 24.07 -6.44 47.35
CA ARG A 491 25.30 -6.01 48.05
C ARG A 491 25.02 -5.60 49.49
N THR A 492 23.89 -4.94 49.76
CA THR A 492 23.50 -4.58 51.14
C THR A 492 23.13 -5.82 51.97
N GLU A 493 22.46 -6.81 51.39
CA GLU A 493 22.16 -8.08 52.06
C GLU A 493 23.41 -8.93 52.30
N LEU A 494 24.36 -8.95 51.37
CA LEU A 494 25.67 -9.60 51.57
C LEU A 494 26.48 -8.93 52.69
N LEU A 495 26.43 -7.60 52.81
CA LEU A 495 27.07 -6.88 53.92
C LEU A 495 26.44 -7.24 55.27
N LYS A 496 25.10 -7.37 55.34
CA LYS A 496 24.40 -7.82 56.56
C LYS A 496 24.75 -9.26 56.92
N MET A 497 24.80 -10.17 55.93
CA MET A 497 25.25 -11.56 56.15
C MET A 497 26.69 -11.62 56.63
N LYS A 498 27.57 -10.77 56.10
CA LYS A 498 28.98 -10.73 56.51
C LYS A 498 29.14 -10.21 57.94
N MET A 499 28.37 -9.20 58.34
CA MET A 499 28.31 -8.73 59.74
C MET A 499 27.79 -9.83 60.68
N TYR A 500 26.76 -10.57 60.27
CA TYR A 500 26.20 -11.66 61.07
C TYR A 500 27.17 -12.85 61.23
N ILE A 501 27.93 -13.18 60.18
CA ILE A 501 28.99 -14.21 60.25
C ILE A 501 30.14 -13.75 61.16
N SER A 502 30.52 -12.47 61.10
CA SER A 502 31.48 -11.89 62.06
C SER A 502 30.97 -11.93 63.50
N ASP A 503 29.68 -11.67 63.74
CA ASP A 503 29.08 -11.78 65.08
C ASP A 503 29.00 -13.22 65.60
N LEU A 504 28.76 -14.19 64.72
CA LEU A 504 28.80 -15.62 65.06
C LEU A 504 30.22 -16.10 65.35
N GLN A 505 31.21 -15.60 64.60
CA GLN A 505 32.62 -15.88 64.88
C GLN A 505 33.06 -15.25 66.21
N ASN A 506 32.64 -14.02 66.50
CA ASN A 506 32.90 -13.37 67.80
C ASN A 506 32.20 -14.09 68.96
N LYS A 507 30.97 -14.62 68.77
CA LYS A 507 30.28 -15.41 69.80
C LYS A 507 30.88 -16.80 70.01
N ASN A 508 31.44 -17.42 68.97
CA ASN A 508 32.14 -18.71 69.11
C ASN A 508 33.53 -18.57 69.73
N VAL A 509 34.20 -17.43 69.56
CA VAL A 509 35.47 -17.13 70.25
C VAL A 509 35.23 -16.87 71.74
N ASN A 510 34.12 -16.23 72.13
CA ASN A 510 33.79 -15.94 73.53
C ASN A 510 33.21 -17.13 74.32
N ASN A 511 32.83 -18.23 73.66
CA ASN A 511 32.27 -19.43 74.31
C ASN A 511 33.32 -20.54 74.58
N ALA A 512 34.59 -20.31 74.25
CA ALA A 512 35.69 -21.23 74.57
C ALA A 512 36.36 -20.96 75.94
N GLU A 513 36.01 -19.86 76.62
CA GLU A 513 36.55 -19.49 77.94
C GLU A 513 35.44 -19.38 78.99
N SER A 514 34.97 -20.50 79.53
CA SER A 514 34.50 -20.63 80.94
C SER A 514 33.81 -21.99 81.18
N THR A 515 34.57 -22.95 81.72
CA THR A 515 34.00 -24.14 82.37
C THR A 515 34.55 -24.22 83.79
N HIS A 516 33.74 -23.91 84.80
CA HIS A 516 33.80 -24.50 86.15
C HIS A 516 32.61 -24.10 87.02
N GLY A 517 31.93 -25.11 87.61
CA GLY A 517 31.30 -24.97 88.94
C GLY A 517 29.77 -25.07 89.05
N ASN A 518 29.28 -26.27 89.36
CA ASN A 518 28.21 -26.68 90.31
C ASN A 518 26.86 -25.94 90.45
N GLY A 519 25.78 -26.76 90.57
CA GLY A 519 24.77 -26.58 91.63
C GLY A 519 23.28 -26.47 91.25
N THR A 520 22.57 -27.61 91.31
CA THR A 520 21.21 -27.84 91.86
C THR A 520 20.03 -26.84 91.72
N THR A 521 18.91 -27.43 91.26
CA THR A 521 17.48 -27.28 91.64
C THR A 521 16.59 -26.14 91.14
N SER A 522 15.49 -26.59 90.53
CA SER A 522 14.08 -26.16 90.63
C SER A 522 13.45 -25.37 89.47
N SER A 523 12.17 -25.70 89.30
CA SER A 523 11.22 -25.51 88.20
C SER A 523 10.96 -24.07 87.75
N GLY A 524 10.87 -23.90 86.43
CA GLY A 524 10.23 -22.76 85.78
C GLY A 524 9.91 -23.08 84.32
N SER A 525 8.63 -23.32 84.03
CA SER A 525 8.12 -23.66 82.70
C SER A 525 8.16 -22.46 81.76
N THR A 526 9.05 -22.47 80.76
CA THR A 526 8.91 -21.67 79.52
C THR A 526 9.47 -22.46 78.34
N LYS A 527 8.57 -22.89 77.45
CA LYS A 527 8.89 -23.60 76.20
C LYS A 527 9.71 -22.68 75.30
N LYS A 528 10.96 -23.04 75.01
CA LYS A 528 11.77 -22.43 73.95
C LYS A 528 11.23 -22.91 72.59
N ALA A 529 10.81 -21.97 71.76
CA ALA A 529 10.47 -22.22 70.36
C ALA A 529 11.74 -22.24 69.50
N THR A 530 11.85 -23.28 68.68
CA THR A 530 12.81 -23.50 67.60
C THR A 530 12.62 -22.45 66.49
N PHE A 531 13.60 -21.56 66.29
CA PHE A 531 13.57 -20.55 65.22
C PHE A 531 14.20 -21.02 63.90
N PHE A 532 14.16 -22.33 63.61
CA PHE A 532 14.56 -22.88 62.29
C PHE A 532 13.40 -22.92 61.27
N SER A 533 12.29 -22.21 61.53
CA SER A 533 11.08 -22.25 60.69
C SER A 533 10.78 -20.96 59.92
N SER A 534 11.69 -19.98 59.89
CA SER A 534 11.43 -18.72 59.14
C SER A 534 12.64 -18.17 58.38
N VAL A 535 13.33 -19.00 57.60
CA VAL A 535 14.05 -18.52 56.40
C VAL A 535 14.04 -19.57 55.29
N SER A 536 12.93 -20.32 55.13
CA SER A 536 12.78 -21.31 54.05
C SER A 536 11.61 -21.01 53.11
N LYS A 537 11.12 -19.77 53.08
CA LYS A 537 10.06 -19.35 52.15
C LYS A 537 10.40 -18.18 51.23
N THR A 538 11.63 -17.68 51.25
CA THR A 538 12.09 -16.64 50.30
C THR A 538 13.27 -17.07 49.43
N LEU A 539 13.93 -18.20 49.72
CA LEU A 539 14.97 -18.82 48.86
C LEU A 539 14.45 -19.92 47.93
N GLY A 540 13.12 -19.96 47.70
CA GLY A 540 12.45 -20.87 46.76
C GLY A 540 12.05 -20.23 45.43
N ARG A 541 12.38 -18.95 45.21
CA ARG A 541 12.21 -18.28 43.92
C ARG A 541 13.57 -17.81 43.47
N LEU A 542 14.29 -18.66 42.75
CA LEU A 542 15.34 -18.33 41.76
C LEU A 542 16.02 -19.63 41.30
N ASN A 543 15.44 -20.22 40.26
CA ASN A 543 16.12 -21.07 39.28
C ASN A 543 15.15 -21.28 38.10
N PRO A 544 15.28 -20.54 36.99
CA PRO A 544 14.50 -20.82 35.81
C PRO A 544 15.21 -21.93 35.01
N PHE A 545 14.44 -22.94 34.62
CA PHE A 545 14.79 -24.05 33.72
C PHE A 545 15.53 -25.25 34.33
N ARG A 546 14.80 -26.01 35.16
CA ARG A 546 14.89 -27.48 35.15
C ARG A 546 13.54 -28.10 35.44
N ASN A 547 12.75 -28.33 34.39
CA ASN A 547 11.76 -29.41 34.34
C ASN A 547 11.81 -30.07 32.97
N GLY A 548 12.77 -31.00 32.85
CA GLY A 548 12.75 -32.06 31.87
C GLY A 548 12.98 -33.40 32.60
N SER A 549 11.96 -34.28 32.52
CA SER A 549 12.01 -35.74 32.73
C SER A 549 12.15 -36.24 34.19
N LYS A 550 11.52 -37.33 34.68
CA LYS A 550 11.00 -38.59 34.11
C LYS A 550 9.95 -39.23 35.05
N ASP A 551 9.11 -40.11 34.51
CA ASP A 551 8.92 -41.54 34.90
C ASP A 551 7.69 -42.04 34.12
N THR A 552 7.71 -43.12 33.34
CA THR A 552 7.94 -44.52 33.75
C THR A 552 8.49 -45.42 32.63
N THR A 553 8.97 -46.60 33.04
CA THR A 553 9.74 -47.63 32.33
C THR A 553 8.95 -48.77 31.68
N HIS A 554 9.57 -49.39 30.66
CA HIS A 554 9.55 -50.80 30.18
C HIS A 554 8.27 -51.47 29.60
N LEU A 555 8.35 -51.94 28.34
CA LEU A 555 8.31 -53.36 27.90
C LEU A 555 8.31 -53.53 26.35
N GLU A 556 9.20 -54.43 25.89
CA GLU A 556 9.18 -55.40 24.77
C GLU A 556 9.01 -55.03 23.27
N ASP A 557 10.02 -55.51 22.50
CA ASP A 557 10.07 -56.23 21.21
C ASP A 557 9.22 -55.84 19.98
N GLY A 558 9.89 -55.80 18.82
CA GLY A 558 9.27 -56.03 17.52
C GLY A 558 9.94 -55.39 16.31
N ASN A 559 10.68 -56.19 15.55
CA ASN A 559 11.14 -55.95 14.17
C ASN A 559 9.97 -55.65 13.21
N VAL A 560 10.19 -54.89 12.12
CA VAL A 560 9.83 -55.19 10.71
C VAL A 560 9.97 -53.96 9.78
N ASP A 561 10.46 -54.27 8.59
CA ASP A 561 10.92 -53.48 7.45
C ASP A 561 9.93 -52.55 6.68
N LEU A 562 10.54 -51.51 6.10
CA LEU A 562 10.40 -50.88 4.77
C LEU A 562 9.08 -51.01 3.96
N SER A 563 8.47 -49.87 3.61
CA SER A 563 8.09 -49.56 2.20
C SER A 563 7.76 -48.07 1.91
N LYS A 564 8.64 -47.45 1.11
CA LYS A 564 8.50 -46.33 0.13
C LYS A 564 7.97 -44.93 0.52
N PRO A 565 8.48 -43.86 -0.16
CA PRO A 565 8.40 -42.48 0.30
C PRO A 565 7.22 -41.70 -0.31
N ARG A 566 6.57 -40.85 0.49
CA ARG A 566 5.60 -39.85 0.01
C ARG A 566 6.04 -38.44 0.44
N ARG A 567 6.23 -37.61 -0.60
CA ARG A 567 6.29 -36.15 -0.65
C ARG A 567 5.72 -35.45 0.59
N ARG A 568 6.58 -34.76 1.33
CA ARG A 568 6.14 -33.72 2.28
C ARG A 568 6.02 -32.40 1.53
N ARG A 569 4.78 -32.07 1.22
CA ARG A 569 4.33 -30.70 0.97
C ARG A 569 4.43 -29.94 2.29
N VAL A 570 5.15 -28.83 2.25
CA VAL A 570 5.29 -27.87 3.34
C VAL A 570 3.90 -27.36 3.74
N LYS A 571 3.48 -27.73 4.96
CA LYS A 571 2.58 -26.93 5.78
C LYS A 571 3.40 -26.52 7.00
N ALA A 572 3.87 -25.28 7.00
CA ALA A 572 4.30 -24.58 8.20
C ALA A 572 3.37 -23.37 8.36
N GLN A 573 2.30 -23.59 9.10
CA GLN A 573 1.44 -22.54 9.64
C GLN A 573 1.01 -23.07 10.99
N VAL A 574 1.66 -22.59 12.05
CA VAL A 574 1.19 -22.37 13.43
C VAL A 574 2.43 -21.98 14.23
N GLN A 575 2.60 -20.69 14.51
CA GLN A 575 3.25 -20.15 15.71
C GLN A 575 3.20 -18.62 15.65
N TYR A 576 2.04 -18.04 15.97
CA TYR A 576 1.91 -16.70 16.55
C TYR A 576 0.55 -16.62 17.29
N GLU A 577 0.37 -17.54 18.22
CA GLU A 577 -0.51 -17.38 19.38
C GLU A 577 0.34 -17.82 20.57
N ASN A 578 0.96 -16.87 21.27
CA ASN A 578 1.44 -16.98 22.66
C ASN A 578 2.16 -15.68 23.09
N PHE A 579 1.49 -14.52 22.90
CA PHE A 579 1.96 -13.26 23.48
C PHE A 579 0.89 -12.47 24.25
N PHE A 580 -0.30 -13.04 24.47
CA PHE A 580 -1.38 -12.40 25.24
C PHE A 580 -1.93 -13.22 26.41
N SER A 581 -1.18 -14.22 26.93
CA SER A 581 -1.56 -14.95 28.16
C SER A 581 -0.64 -14.69 29.37
N SER A 582 0.26 -13.70 29.29
CA SER A 582 1.23 -13.37 30.35
C SER A 582 1.13 -11.93 30.88
N LEU A 583 -0.07 -11.33 30.89
CA LEU A 583 -0.29 -10.06 31.62
C LEU A 583 -1.52 -10.05 32.57
N THR A 584 -1.96 -11.22 33.02
CA THR A 584 -2.87 -11.34 34.17
C THR A 584 -2.53 -12.56 35.00
N ARG A 585 -1.37 -12.53 35.69
CA ARG A 585 -1.11 -13.35 36.88
C ARG A 585 0.03 -12.78 37.73
N GLN A 586 -0.08 -11.50 38.05
CA GLN A 586 0.65 -10.91 39.17
C GLN A 586 -0.36 -10.13 40.02
N LEU A 587 -1.08 -10.87 40.87
CA LEU A 587 -1.57 -10.46 42.18
C LEU A 587 -2.19 -11.72 42.83
N GLY A 588 -1.43 -12.28 43.77
CA GLY A 588 -1.87 -13.33 44.68
C GLY A 588 -2.49 -12.77 45.97
N PRO A 589 -3.01 -13.62 46.86
CA PRO A 589 -4.20 -13.36 47.67
C PRO A 589 -3.90 -13.13 49.16
N PHE A 590 -4.77 -12.41 49.89
CA PHE A 590 -5.09 -12.68 51.31
C PHE A 590 -6.29 -11.84 51.80
N GLY A 591 -7.25 -12.49 52.47
CA GLY A 591 -7.91 -11.95 53.67
C GLY A 591 -9.36 -11.46 53.57
N HIS A 592 -10.30 -12.37 53.89
CA HIS A 592 -11.70 -12.20 54.32
C HIS A 592 -12.18 -10.81 54.81
N TYR A 593 -13.35 -10.35 54.35
CA TYR A 593 -14.68 -10.43 55.02
C TYR A 593 -15.76 -9.72 54.16
N THR A 594 -16.88 -10.42 53.95
CA THR A 594 -18.27 -9.98 53.63
C THR A 594 -18.53 -8.55 53.12
N VAL A 595 -19.28 -8.44 52.00
CA VAL A 595 -20.59 -7.73 51.88
C VAL A 595 -21.21 -8.00 50.49
N PHE A 596 -22.51 -8.34 50.50
CA PHE A 596 -23.44 -8.54 49.37
C PHE A 596 -23.67 -7.26 48.53
N PHE A 597 -23.94 -7.40 47.21
CA PHE A 597 -25.00 -6.74 46.38
C PHE A 597 -24.70 -6.88 44.85
N PRO A 598 -25.68 -6.82 43.90
CA PRO A 598 -26.09 -8.01 43.14
C PRO A 598 -26.00 -7.88 41.60
N LEU A 599 -25.88 -9.02 40.93
CA LEU A 599 -25.83 -9.21 39.47
C LEU A 599 -27.21 -9.19 38.76
N ASN A 600 -28.22 -8.52 39.31
CA ASN A 600 -29.61 -8.55 38.79
C ASN A 600 -30.01 -7.35 37.90
N ILE A 601 -29.11 -6.42 37.61
CA ILE A 601 -29.43 -5.20 36.85
C ILE A 601 -29.13 -5.33 35.34
N ILE A 602 -28.24 -6.24 34.94
CA ILE A 602 -27.83 -6.38 33.53
C ILE A 602 -28.78 -7.33 32.76
N LYS A 603 -29.39 -8.31 33.43
CA LYS A 603 -30.39 -9.19 32.80
C LYS A 603 -31.74 -8.51 32.58
N THR A 604 -32.12 -7.58 33.46
CA THR A 604 -33.39 -6.82 33.36
C THR A 604 -33.35 -5.67 32.35
N GLN A 605 -32.16 -5.17 31.98
CA GLN A 605 -32.00 -4.15 30.93
C GLN A 605 -32.04 -4.72 29.51
N ILE A 606 -31.65 -5.98 29.33
CA ILE A 606 -31.69 -6.65 28.02
C ILE A 606 -33.12 -7.12 27.68
N GLU A 607 -33.90 -7.56 28.67
CA GLU A 607 -35.33 -7.89 28.48
C GLU A 607 -36.20 -6.64 28.26
N LYS A 608 -35.91 -5.50 28.90
CA LYS A 608 -36.67 -4.26 28.67
C LYS A 608 -36.47 -3.64 27.27
N LYS A 609 -35.29 -3.81 26.65
CA LYS A 609 -35.05 -3.33 25.28
C LYS A 609 -35.77 -4.16 24.22
N HIS A 610 -35.95 -5.46 24.47
CA HIS A 610 -36.75 -6.32 23.58
C HIS A 610 -38.27 -6.14 23.78
N GLN A 611 -38.74 -5.76 24.98
CA GLN A 611 -40.16 -5.45 25.22
C GLN A 611 -40.61 -4.11 24.58
N GLN A 612 -39.75 -3.08 24.58
CA GLN A 612 -40.09 -1.76 23.98
C GLN A 612 -40.11 -1.75 22.45
N GLN A 613 -39.50 -2.73 21.78
CA GLN A 613 -39.55 -2.85 20.32
C GLN A 613 -40.79 -3.62 19.83
N ILE A 614 -41.51 -4.29 20.73
CA ILE A 614 -42.71 -5.09 20.42
C ILE A 614 -44.01 -4.28 20.66
N GLU A 615 -43.99 -3.23 21.50
CA GLU A 615 -45.16 -2.35 21.73
C GLU A 615 -45.38 -1.24 20.69
N ILE A 616 -44.44 -1.00 19.76
CA ILE A 616 -44.60 0.02 18.71
C ILE A 616 -45.32 -0.54 17.45
N ILE A 617 -45.49 -1.86 17.36
CA ILE A 617 -46.16 -2.53 16.22
C ILE A 617 -47.64 -2.83 16.51
N SER A 618 -48.16 -2.56 17.71
CA SER A 618 -49.55 -2.85 18.12
C SER A 618 -50.50 -1.64 18.09
N PHE A 619 -50.09 -0.49 17.56
CA PHE A 619 -50.96 0.67 17.34
C PHE A 619 -50.99 1.05 15.86
N TYR A 620 -51.72 0.30 15.03
CA TYR A 620 -52.44 0.80 13.84
C TYR A 620 -53.23 -0.35 13.21
N SER A 621 -54.43 -0.60 13.71
CA SER A 621 -55.50 -1.32 13.02
C SER A 621 -56.86 -1.00 13.65
N ILE A 622 -57.58 -0.02 13.11
CA ILE A 622 -59.06 0.10 13.15
C ILE A 622 -59.49 0.80 11.83
N PRO A 623 -60.72 0.66 11.29
CA PRO A 623 -61.00 -0.02 10.02
C PRO A 623 -61.62 0.92 8.97
N PHE A 624 -61.60 0.55 7.69
CA PHE A 624 -62.39 1.24 6.67
C PHE A 624 -63.74 0.54 6.45
N HIS A 625 -64.81 1.27 6.75
CA HIS A 625 -66.16 0.95 6.29
C HIS A 625 -66.71 2.15 5.49
N SER A 626 -67.16 1.86 4.26
CA SER A 626 -68.20 2.55 3.48
C SER A 626 -68.16 4.08 3.31
N ILE A 627 -67.91 4.51 2.07
CA ILE A 627 -68.38 5.80 1.52
C ILE A 627 -69.84 5.63 1.05
N PRO A 628 -70.70 6.66 1.22
CA PRO A 628 -71.42 7.17 0.04
C PRO A 628 -71.53 8.72 -0.03
N ILE A 629 -71.32 9.23 -1.26
CA ILE A 629 -72.14 10.22 -2.00
C ILE A 629 -72.28 11.66 -1.44
N SER A 630 -71.73 12.66 -2.15
CA SER A 630 -72.48 13.66 -2.97
C SER A 630 -71.66 14.90 -3.37
N HIS A 631 -71.78 15.27 -4.67
CA HIS A 631 -71.76 16.62 -5.29
C HIS A 631 -70.68 17.65 -4.87
N SER A 632 -69.92 18.32 -5.74
CA SER A 632 -70.19 18.82 -7.09
C SER A 632 -68.90 19.48 -7.67
N LYS A 633 -68.71 19.35 -8.98
CA LYS A 633 -67.85 20.22 -9.84
C LYS A 633 -68.47 21.64 -9.90
N PRO A 634 -67.79 22.73 -10.36
CA PRO A 634 -66.93 22.70 -11.55
C PRO A 634 -65.83 23.79 -11.79
N TYR A 635 -65.14 23.63 -12.93
CA TYR A 635 -64.50 24.61 -13.84
C TYR A 635 -63.09 25.22 -13.58
N SER A 636 -62.10 24.61 -14.27
CA SER A 636 -61.09 25.13 -15.27
C SER A 636 -60.24 26.39 -14.99
N PRO A 637 -59.01 26.58 -15.57
CA PRO A 637 -58.50 26.02 -16.83
C PRO A 637 -57.00 25.61 -16.93
N LYS A 638 -56.69 25.07 -18.13
CA LYS A 638 -55.44 24.78 -18.87
C LYS A 638 -54.12 25.45 -18.41
N VAL A 639 -53.06 24.69 -18.13
CA VAL A 639 -51.95 24.20 -19.00
C VAL A 639 -50.91 25.26 -19.40
N SER A 640 -49.70 25.13 -18.85
CA SER A 640 -48.42 25.37 -19.54
C SER A 640 -47.43 24.28 -19.11
N SER A 641 -46.91 23.57 -20.11
CA SER A 641 -46.00 22.43 -20.04
C SER A 641 -44.59 22.78 -19.60
N MET A 642 -43.98 21.96 -18.73
CA MET A 642 -42.65 21.37 -18.94
C MET A 642 -42.54 20.13 -18.05
N GLY A 643 -42.52 18.96 -18.69
CA GLY A 643 -42.62 17.65 -18.05
C GLY A 643 -41.30 17.18 -17.45
N SER A 644 -41.35 16.80 -16.18
CA SER A 644 -40.35 15.93 -15.55
C SER A 644 -40.63 14.50 -15.99
N SER A 645 -39.84 14.04 -16.96
CA SER A 645 -39.81 12.64 -17.39
C SER A 645 -39.07 11.83 -16.34
N ALA A 646 -39.80 11.07 -15.52
CA ALA A 646 -39.24 9.98 -14.74
C ALA A 646 -38.82 8.86 -15.71
N MET A 647 -37.53 8.79 -16.03
CA MET A 647 -36.96 7.66 -16.77
C MET A 647 -36.58 6.55 -15.78
N VAL A 648 -37.42 5.53 -15.77
CA VAL A 648 -37.08 4.15 -15.39
C VAL A 648 -36.02 3.66 -16.38
N LEU A 649 -34.90 3.12 -15.87
CA LEU A 649 -33.94 2.37 -16.68
C LEU A 649 -33.59 1.04 -16.01
N ASP A 650 -33.80 0.00 -16.80
CA ASP A 650 -33.77 -1.44 -16.51
C ASP A 650 -32.40 -2.00 -16.10
N PRO A 651 -32.36 -3.14 -15.38
CA PRO A 651 -31.24 -4.07 -15.44
C PRO A 651 -31.42 -5.08 -16.59
N LYS A 652 -30.36 -5.26 -17.41
CA LYS A 652 -30.26 -6.31 -18.45
C LYS A 652 -30.45 -7.72 -17.84
N PRO A 653 -31.19 -8.62 -18.50
CA PRO A 653 -31.37 -10.01 -18.06
C PRO A 653 -30.19 -10.89 -18.50
N SER A 654 -29.70 -11.72 -17.56
CA SER A 654 -28.89 -12.91 -17.86
C SER A 654 -29.78 -14.02 -18.44
N SER A 655 -29.22 -14.72 -19.42
CA SER A 655 -29.83 -15.73 -20.27
C SER A 655 -30.30 -16.99 -19.54
N GLU A 656 -31.62 -17.20 -19.48
CA GLU A 656 -32.31 -18.50 -19.57
C GLU A 656 -33.83 -18.22 -19.74
N PRO A 657 -34.54 -18.83 -20.72
CA PRO A 657 -35.94 -18.53 -20.96
C PRO A 657 -36.86 -19.28 -19.96
N PRO A 658 -37.81 -18.60 -19.29
CA PRO A 658 -38.88 -19.29 -18.56
C PRO A 658 -39.94 -19.84 -19.54
N PRO A 659 -40.66 -20.92 -19.17
CA PRO A 659 -41.63 -21.57 -20.04
C PRO A 659 -42.79 -20.61 -20.37
N SER A 660 -43.11 -20.51 -21.66
CA SER A 660 -44.27 -19.77 -22.18
C SER A 660 -45.57 -20.38 -21.67
N PHE A 661 -46.41 -19.57 -21.01
CA PHE A 661 -47.80 -19.92 -20.71
C PHE A 661 -48.77 -19.11 -21.60
N PRO A 662 -49.88 -19.71 -22.03
CA PRO A 662 -50.67 -19.23 -23.17
C PRO A 662 -51.51 -18.00 -22.81
N ALA A 663 -51.50 -17.03 -23.73
CA ALA A 663 -52.39 -15.88 -23.70
C ALA A 663 -53.85 -16.31 -23.90
N ILE A 664 -54.72 -15.99 -22.94
CA ILE A 664 -56.17 -16.13 -23.10
C ILE A 664 -56.67 -14.90 -23.89
N LYS A 665 -57.15 -15.16 -25.11
CA LYS A 665 -57.86 -14.20 -25.95
C LYS A 665 -59.17 -13.80 -25.27
N SER A 666 -59.39 -12.49 -25.14
CA SER A 666 -60.68 -11.88 -24.82
C SER A 666 -61.53 -11.80 -26.08
N ASP A 667 -62.24 -12.88 -26.40
CA ASP A 667 -63.34 -12.86 -27.37
C ASP A 667 -64.57 -13.52 -26.71
N TYR A 668 -65.76 -13.11 -27.16
CA TYR A 668 -67.11 -13.45 -26.67
C TYR A 668 -67.75 -12.44 -25.70
N LEU A 669 -68.18 -11.31 -26.26
CA LEU A 669 -69.43 -10.64 -25.88
C LEU A 669 -70.12 -10.13 -27.15
N GLN A 670 -70.85 -11.03 -27.81
CA GLN A 670 -71.92 -10.65 -28.74
C GLN A 670 -72.97 -11.78 -28.75
N GLY A 671 -74.06 -11.56 -28.02
CA GLY A 671 -75.24 -12.42 -28.01
C GLY A 671 -76.49 -11.55 -28.15
N SER A 672 -77.15 -11.69 -29.29
CA SER A 672 -78.46 -11.11 -29.61
C SER A 672 -79.56 -11.67 -28.72
N PHE A 673 -80.57 -10.85 -28.44
CA PHE A 673 -81.80 -11.16 -27.69
C PHE A 673 -82.60 -12.34 -28.26
N GLY A 674 -83.20 -13.14 -27.37
CA GLY A 674 -84.32 -14.03 -27.70
C GLY A 674 -84.71 -15.04 -26.60
N GLY A 675 -85.57 -14.63 -25.66
CA GLY A 675 -86.63 -15.46 -25.07
C GLY A 675 -86.31 -16.45 -23.93
N GLY A 676 -86.79 -16.13 -22.72
CA GLY A 676 -87.55 -17.03 -21.83
C GLY A 676 -86.82 -18.17 -21.10
N GLU A 677 -86.83 -18.08 -19.77
CA GLU A 677 -86.55 -19.16 -18.79
C GLU A 677 -85.09 -19.58 -18.54
N THR A 678 -84.16 -18.66 -18.22
CA THR A 678 -82.83 -19.04 -17.67
C THR A 678 -82.13 -17.97 -16.79
N ASP A 679 -82.83 -16.99 -16.18
CA ASP A 679 -82.13 -15.95 -15.40
C ASP A 679 -81.47 -16.49 -14.10
N GLU A 680 -81.99 -17.56 -13.48
CA GLU A 680 -81.35 -18.20 -12.32
C GLU A 680 -80.09 -19.02 -12.71
N ASP A 681 -80.09 -19.66 -13.88
CA ASP A 681 -78.94 -20.41 -14.38
C ASP A 681 -77.79 -19.48 -14.83
N ASP A 682 -78.11 -18.28 -15.33
CA ASP A 682 -77.11 -17.26 -15.70
C ASP A 682 -76.50 -16.58 -14.46
N LEU A 683 -77.31 -16.31 -13.42
CA LEU A 683 -76.82 -15.84 -12.12
C LEU A 683 -76.00 -16.90 -11.38
N TYR A 684 -76.46 -18.16 -11.36
CA TYR A 684 -75.76 -19.27 -10.72
C TYR A 684 -74.43 -19.59 -11.42
N SER A 685 -74.42 -19.60 -12.75
CA SER A 685 -73.19 -19.78 -13.53
C SER A 685 -72.21 -18.62 -13.33
N ARG A 686 -72.71 -17.37 -13.21
CA ARG A 686 -71.89 -16.21 -12.87
C ARG A 686 -71.31 -16.30 -11.46
N LEU A 687 -72.11 -16.69 -10.46
CA LEU A 687 -71.65 -16.87 -9.08
C LEU A 687 -70.60 -17.97 -8.99
N LYS A 688 -70.78 -19.08 -9.70
CA LYS A 688 -69.80 -20.17 -9.79
C LYS A 688 -68.52 -19.75 -10.51
N SER A 689 -68.62 -18.89 -11.53
CA SER A 689 -67.45 -18.31 -12.20
C SER A 689 -66.66 -17.37 -11.29
N LEU A 690 -67.36 -16.53 -10.51
CA LEU A 690 -66.76 -15.63 -9.53
C LEU A 690 -66.14 -16.43 -8.37
N GLN A 691 -66.77 -17.51 -7.93
CA GLN A 691 -66.23 -18.40 -6.90
C GLN A 691 -64.94 -19.09 -7.36
N ARG A 692 -64.86 -19.57 -8.61
CA ARG A 692 -63.61 -20.07 -9.20
C ARG A 692 -62.54 -18.99 -9.33
N GLN A 693 -62.93 -17.75 -9.63
CA GLN A 693 -61.99 -16.63 -9.67
C GLN A 693 -61.49 -16.28 -8.27
N LEU A 694 -62.34 -16.36 -7.25
CA LEU A 694 -61.97 -16.15 -5.85
C LEU A 694 -61.00 -17.24 -5.39
N GLU A 695 -61.30 -18.51 -5.66
CA GLU A 695 -60.38 -19.63 -5.39
C GLU A 695 -59.03 -19.46 -6.10
N PHE A 696 -59.02 -18.97 -7.34
CA PHE A 696 -57.79 -18.69 -8.06
C PHE A 696 -57.00 -17.53 -7.44
N ILE A 697 -57.68 -16.45 -7.04
CA ILE A 697 -57.04 -15.30 -6.38
C ILE A 697 -56.50 -15.69 -5.00
N ASP A 698 -57.21 -16.50 -4.23
CA ASP A 698 -56.76 -17.00 -2.93
C ASP A 698 -55.46 -17.80 -3.07
N ILE A 699 -55.35 -18.66 -4.10
CA ILE A 699 -54.12 -19.39 -4.42
C ILE A 699 -52.98 -18.42 -4.81
N GLN A 700 -53.28 -17.37 -5.58
CA GLN A 700 -52.28 -16.35 -5.93
C GLN A 700 -51.83 -15.56 -4.70
N GLU A 701 -52.74 -15.22 -3.79
CA GLU A 701 -52.40 -14.50 -2.56
C GLU A 701 -51.52 -15.37 -1.64
N GLU A 702 -51.85 -16.66 -1.51
CA GLU A 702 -51.05 -17.62 -0.75
C GLU A 702 -49.64 -17.76 -1.36
N TYR A 703 -49.56 -17.90 -2.69
CA TYR A 703 -48.29 -17.95 -3.42
C TYR A 703 -47.44 -16.70 -3.19
N VAL A 704 -48.02 -15.50 -3.33
CA VAL A 704 -47.30 -14.24 -3.10
C VAL A 704 -46.85 -14.11 -1.64
N LYS A 705 -47.66 -14.52 -0.66
CA LYS A 705 -47.27 -14.51 0.76
C LYS A 705 -46.09 -15.44 1.02
N ASP A 706 -46.07 -16.61 0.39
CA ASP A 706 -44.98 -17.56 0.55
C ASP A 706 -43.71 -17.12 -0.19
N GLU A 707 -43.82 -16.54 -1.38
CA GLU A 707 -42.70 -15.90 -2.08
C GLU A 707 -42.13 -14.72 -1.28
N GLN A 708 -42.98 -13.89 -0.66
CA GLN A 708 -42.51 -12.82 0.22
C GLN A 708 -41.72 -13.37 1.42
N LYS A 709 -42.15 -14.49 2.02
CA LYS A 709 -41.38 -15.17 3.08
C LYS A 709 -40.07 -15.74 2.54
N ASN A 710 -40.08 -16.29 1.33
CA ASN A 710 -38.90 -16.88 0.71
C ASN A 710 -37.85 -15.81 0.38
N LEU A 711 -38.26 -14.72 -0.26
CA LEU A 711 -37.40 -13.56 -0.54
C LEU A 711 -36.84 -12.92 0.74
N LYS A 712 -37.62 -12.86 1.82
CA LYS A 712 -37.10 -12.40 3.13
C LYS A 712 -36.01 -13.32 3.67
N ARG A 713 -36.18 -14.64 3.54
CA ARG A 713 -35.14 -15.62 3.93
C ARG A 713 -33.90 -15.49 3.05
N GLU A 714 -34.05 -15.30 1.75
CA GLU A 714 -32.92 -15.09 0.83
C GLU A 714 -32.17 -13.79 1.12
N LEU A 715 -32.88 -12.69 1.38
CA LEU A 715 -32.26 -11.42 1.75
C LEU A 715 -31.45 -11.54 3.04
N LEU A 716 -31.96 -12.25 4.04
CA LEU A 716 -31.25 -12.48 5.30
C LEU A 716 -29.97 -13.31 5.06
N ARG A 717 -30.07 -14.36 4.24
CA ARG A 717 -28.91 -15.16 3.82
C ARG A 717 -27.86 -14.34 3.07
N ALA A 718 -28.28 -13.47 2.15
CA ALA A 718 -27.40 -12.55 1.43
C ALA A 718 -26.73 -11.54 2.37
N GLN A 719 -27.44 -11.03 3.39
CA GLN A 719 -26.87 -10.14 4.40
C GLN A 719 -25.83 -10.84 5.28
N GLU A 720 -26.05 -12.10 5.66
CA GLU A 720 -25.06 -12.90 6.39
C GLU A 720 -23.80 -13.11 5.54
N GLU A 721 -23.98 -13.35 4.24
CA GLU A 721 -22.88 -13.43 3.28
C GLU A 721 -22.03 -12.15 3.21
N VAL A 722 -22.69 -10.98 3.18
CA VAL A 722 -22.00 -9.69 3.22
C VAL A 722 -21.26 -9.50 4.54
N LYS A 723 -21.84 -9.88 5.69
CA LYS A 723 -21.16 -9.81 6.99
C LYS A 723 -19.91 -10.68 7.07
N ARG A 724 -19.84 -11.79 6.33
CA ARG A 724 -18.59 -12.59 6.23
C ARG A 724 -17.47 -11.81 5.55
N ILE A 725 -17.77 -10.99 4.54
CA ILE A 725 -16.78 -10.12 3.89
C ILE A 725 -16.30 -9.02 4.84
N GLN A 726 -17.15 -8.60 5.80
CA GLN A 726 -16.79 -7.64 6.84
C GLN A 726 -15.88 -8.21 7.93
N SER A 727 -15.66 -9.53 7.96
CA SER A 727 -14.82 -10.15 8.99
C SER A 727 -13.31 -9.98 8.72
N VAL A 728 -12.56 -9.85 9.80
CA VAL A 728 -11.12 -9.51 9.88
C VAL A 728 -10.25 -10.47 9.05
N PRO A 729 -9.20 -10.00 8.32
CA PRO A 729 -8.52 -8.71 8.47
C PRO A 729 -8.94 -7.59 7.50
N LEU A 730 -9.28 -6.44 8.08
CA LEU A 730 -9.54 -5.18 7.37
C LEU A 730 -8.32 -4.25 7.45
N VAL A 731 -8.18 -3.38 6.46
CA VAL A 731 -7.14 -2.35 6.37
C VAL A 731 -7.82 -1.00 6.49
N ILE A 732 -7.26 -0.09 7.26
CA ILE A 732 -7.80 1.27 7.40
C ILE A 732 -7.37 2.10 6.19
N GLY A 733 -8.33 2.83 5.62
CA GLY A 733 -8.11 3.81 4.56
C GLY A 733 -8.91 5.09 4.81
N GLN A 734 -8.72 6.07 3.93
CA GLN A 734 -9.44 7.32 3.92
C GLN A 734 -10.19 7.48 2.62
N PHE A 735 -11.46 7.85 2.72
CA PHE A 735 -12.27 8.17 1.56
C PHE A 735 -11.87 9.53 0.99
N MET A 736 -11.62 9.64 -0.31
CA MET A 736 -11.29 10.92 -0.96
C MET A 736 -12.51 11.50 -1.65
N GLU A 737 -12.97 10.83 -2.71
CA GLU A 737 -14.01 11.34 -3.59
C GLU A 737 -14.87 10.20 -4.17
N MET A 738 -16.15 10.48 -4.41
CA MET A 738 -17.02 9.61 -5.19
C MET A 738 -16.82 9.88 -6.69
N VAL A 739 -16.49 8.85 -7.46
CA VAL A 739 -16.42 8.96 -8.94
C VAL A 739 -17.77 8.62 -9.54
N ASP A 740 -18.33 7.48 -9.12
CA ASP A 740 -19.61 6.96 -9.60
C ASP A 740 -20.54 6.68 -8.42
N GLN A 741 -21.76 6.23 -8.73
CA GLN A 741 -22.68 5.75 -7.70
C GLN A 741 -22.08 4.61 -6.86
N ASN A 742 -21.38 3.66 -7.48
CA ASN A 742 -20.89 2.45 -6.79
C ASN A 742 -19.37 2.43 -6.57
N ASN A 743 -18.64 3.42 -7.07
CA ASN A 743 -17.18 3.43 -7.06
C ASN A 743 -16.67 4.76 -6.49
N GLY A 744 -15.62 4.67 -5.69
CA GLY A 744 -14.97 5.84 -5.08
C GLY A 744 -13.47 5.67 -5.03
N ILE A 745 -12.77 6.77 -4.84
CA ILE A 745 -11.34 6.79 -4.64
C ILE A 745 -11.07 6.77 -3.14
N VAL A 746 -10.23 5.83 -2.71
CA VAL A 746 -9.77 5.71 -1.33
C VAL A 746 -8.25 5.77 -1.28
N GLY A 747 -7.71 6.51 -0.33
CA GLY A 747 -6.30 6.47 0.04
C GLY A 747 -6.09 5.41 1.11
N SER A 748 -5.29 4.38 0.84
CA SER A 748 -4.87 3.45 1.88
C SER A 748 -3.88 4.13 2.82
N THR A 749 -3.80 3.67 4.07
CA THR A 749 -2.75 4.07 5.02
C THR A 749 -1.33 3.73 4.55
N THR A 750 -1.21 2.88 3.52
CA THR A 750 0.06 2.61 2.80
C THR A 750 0.50 3.74 1.86
N GLY A 751 -0.28 4.82 1.75
CA GLY A 751 0.03 5.99 0.93
C GLY A 751 -0.36 5.87 -0.55
N SER A 752 -0.91 4.74 -0.97
CA SER A 752 -1.41 4.48 -2.31
C SER A 752 -2.91 4.79 -2.43
N ASN A 753 -3.28 5.45 -3.53
CA ASN A 753 -4.68 5.71 -3.87
C ASN A 753 -5.23 4.56 -4.72
N TYR A 754 -6.41 4.06 -4.36
CA TYR A 754 -7.10 2.98 -5.05
C TYR A 754 -8.46 3.45 -5.54
N TYR A 755 -8.80 3.05 -6.77
CA TYR A 755 -10.17 3.11 -7.26
C TYR A 755 -10.89 1.84 -6.82
N VAL A 756 -11.89 1.99 -5.95
CA VAL A 756 -12.49 0.86 -5.23
C VAL A 756 -13.99 0.86 -5.36
N ARG A 757 -14.56 -0.35 -5.34
CA ARG A 757 -16.00 -0.54 -5.28
C ARG A 757 -16.50 -0.35 -3.85
N ILE A 758 -17.57 0.41 -3.72
CA ILE A 758 -18.27 0.68 -2.47
C ILE A 758 -19.34 -0.39 -2.27
N LEU A 759 -19.38 -0.99 -1.08
CA LEU A 759 -20.39 -1.96 -0.70
C LEU A 759 -21.77 -1.30 -0.63
N SER A 760 -22.78 -1.92 -1.24
CA SER A 760 -24.13 -1.35 -1.38
C SER A 760 -24.86 -1.12 -0.06
N THR A 761 -24.44 -1.79 1.02
CA THR A 761 -25.06 -1.70 2.34
C THR A 761 -24.66 -0.44 3.11
N ILE A 762 -23.68 0.32 2.62
CA ILE A 762 -23.13 1.49 3.31
C ILE A 762 -23.96 2.74 3.00
N ASN A 763 -24.22 3.53 4.04
CA ASN A 763 -24.90 4.81 3.91
C ASN A 763 -23.97 5.83 3.23
N ARG A 764 -24.36 6.26 2.03
CA ARG A 764 -23.56 7.19 1.20
C ARG A 764 -23.42 8.59 1.82
N GLU A 765 -24.38 9.02 2.63
CA GLU A 765 -24.36 10.32 3.28
C GLU A 765 -23.25 10.44 4.35
N LEU A 766 -22.81 9.31 4.89
CA LEU A 766 -21.70 9.25 5.84
C LEU A 766 -20.34 9.29 5.14
N LEU A 767 -20.29 8.97 3.84
CA LEU A 767 -19.07 9.04 3.03
C LEU A 767 -18.79 10.48 2.63
N LYS A 768 -18.19 11.21 3.57
CA LYS A 768 -17.64 12.55 3.33
C LYS A 768 -16.16 12.45 2.94
N PRO A 769 -15.65 13.43 2.17
CA PRO A 769 -14.21 13.53 1.91
C PRO A 769 -13.43 13.49 3.23
N SER A 770 -12.34 12.71 3.25
CA SER A 770 -11.52 12.40 4.42
C SER A 770 -12.20 11.60 5.54
N ALA A 771 -13.32 10.91 5.27
CA ALA A 771 -13.87 9.95 6.23
C ALA A 771 -12.97 8.71 6.36
N SER A 772 -12.82 8.20 7.58
CA SER A 772 -12.09 6.95 7.83
C SER A 772 -12.94 5.76 7.41
N VAL A 773 -12.38 4.88 6.57
CA VAL A 773 -13.11 3.75 5.99
C VAL A 773 -12.31 2.47 6.15
N ALA A 774 -13.03 1.36 6.30
CA ALA A 774 -12.46 0.03 6.31
C ALA A 774 -12.41 -0.52 4.88
N LEU A 775 -11.22 -0.93 4.47
CA LEU A 775 -10.93 -1.57 3.21
C LEU A 775 -10.68 -3.07 3.43
N HIS A 776 -11.12 -3.90 2.49
CA HIS A 776 -10.78 -5.31 2.51
C HIS A 776 -9.30 -5.53 2.11
N ARG A 777 -8.55 -6.36 2.85
CA ARG A 777 -7.08 -6.51 2.69
C ARG A 777 -6.60 -6.88 1.28
N HIS A 778 -7.35 -7.70 0.55
CA HIS A 778 -6.90 -8.22 -0.76
C HIS A 778 -7.54 -7.51 -1.96
N SER A 779 -8.78 -7.06 -1.82
CA SER A 779 -9.55 -6.45 -2.91
C SER A 779 -9.62 -4.94 -2.81
N ASN A 780 -9.19 -4.36 -1.69
CA ASN A 780 -9.31 -2.95 -1.33
C ASN A 780 -10.73 -2.39 -1.45
N ALA A 781 -11.76 -3.24 -1.56
CA ALA A 781 -13.15 -2.80 -1.60
C ALA A 781 -13.52 -2.09 -0.29
N LEU A 782 -14.35 -1.06 -0.38
CA LEU A 782 -14.81 -0.30 0.78
C LEU A 782 -15.92 -1.10 1.48
N VAL A 783 -15.62 -1.55 2.70
CA VAL A 783 -16.41 -2.51 3.48
C VAL A 783 -17.33 -1.81 4.47
N ASP A 784 -16.80 -0.83 5.20
CA ASP A 784 -17.54 -0.09 6.22
C ASP A 784 -16.93 1.31 6.44
N VAL A 785 -17.69 2.20 7.06
CA VAL A 785 -17.20 3.50 7.54
C VAL A 785 -16.85 3.35 9.02
N LEU A 786 -15.60 3.62 9.36
CA LEU A 786 -15.13 3.52 10.73
C LEU A 786 -15.51 4.79 11.49
N PRO A 787 -15.84 4.68 12.78
CA PRO A 787 -15.88 5.85 13.63
C PRO A 787 -14.50 6.54 13.58
N PRO A 788 -14.47 7.87 13.74
CA PRO A 788 -13.25 8.66 13.72
C PRO A 788 -12.41 8.31 14.95
N GLU A 789 -11.56 7.29 14.83
CA GLU A 789 -10.52 7.03 15.82
C GLU A 789 -9.43 8.07 15.64
N ALA A 790 -9.22 8.92 16.65
CA ALA A 790 -8.01 9.71 16.73
C ALA A 790 -6.84 8.75 16.98
N ASP A 791 -5.73 8.92 16.25
CA ASP A 791 -4.50 8.21 16.55
C ASP A 791 -4.15 8.43 18.03
N SER A 792 -3.67 7.39 18.72
CA SER A 792 -3.46 7.36 20.17
C SER A 792 -2.47 8.43 20.69
N SER A 793 -1.78 9.13 19.80
CA SER A 793 -0.93 10.28 20.08
C SER A 793 -1.73 11.54 20.44
N ILE A 794 -2.94 11.72 19.89
CA ILE A 794 -3.74 12.93 20.10
C ILE A 794 -4.57 12.76 21.36
N SER A 795 -4.08 13.32 22.47
CA SER A 795 -4.79 13.31 23.75
C SER A 795 -5.90 14.36 23.75
N LEU A 796 -7.15 13.95 23.56
CA LEU A 796 -8.29 14.75 23.98
C LEU A 796 -8.25 14.84 25.51
N LEU A 797 -7.97 16.04 26.03
CA LEU A 797 -8.01 16.28 27.46
C LEU A 797 -9.47 16.23 27.91
N SER A 798 -9.85 15.09 28.49
CA SER A 798 -11.14 14.91 29.14
C SER A 798 -11.28 15.90 30.31
N GLN A 799 -12.51 16.12 30.81
CA GLN A 799 -12.78 17.10 31.86
C GLN A 799 -11.93 16.89 33.14
N SER A 800 -11.39 15.69 33.39
CA SER A 800 -10.53 15.36 34.52
C SER A 800 -9.06 15.75 34.36
N GLU A 801 -8.62 16.10 33.16
CA GLU A 801 -7.20 16.37 32.83
C GLU A 801 -6.97 17.85 32.45
N LYS A 802 -7.96 18.71 32.70
CA LYS A 802 -7.82 20.16 32.50
C LYS A 802 -6.70 20.71 33.40
N PRO A 803 -5.82 21.59 32.88
CA PRO A 803 -4.79 22.20 33.69
C PRO A 803 -5.40 23.11 34.76
N ASP A 804 -5.00 22.95 36.02
CA ASP A 804 -5.55 23.69 37.18
C ASP A 804 -5.20 25.19 37.21
N VAL A 805 -4.48 25.71 36.20
CA VAL A 805 -3.99 27.09 36.18
C VAL A 805 -5.15 28.06 35.97
N THR A 806 -5.26 29.09 36.79
CA THR A 806 -6.28 30.15 36.66
C THR A 806 -5.68 31.47 36.18
N TYR A 807 -6.51 32.43 35.74
CA TYR A 807 -6.03 33.77 35.36
C TYR A 807 -5.35 34.55 36.51
N ASN A 808 -5.68 34.19 37.76
CA ASN A 808 -5.08 34.79 38.96
C ASN A 808 -3.67 34.26 39.22
N ASP A 809 -3.35 33.06 38.76
CA ASP A 809 -1.99 32.48 38.84
C ASP A 809 -1.01 33.11 37.84
N ILE A 810 -1.49 33.94 36.91
CA ILE A 810 -0.66 34.64 35.93
C ILE A 810 -0.47 36.07 36.43
N GLY A 811 0.72 36.43 36.88
CA GLY A 811 1.03 37.81 37.27
C GLY A 811 1.22 38.72 36.05
N GLY A 812 0.55 39.87 36.01
CA GLY A 812 0.65 40.84 34.91
C GLY A 812 -0.01 40.39 33.60
N CYS A 813 0.50 40.91 32.48
CA CYS A 813 -0.01 40.68 31.12
C CYS A 813 -1.49 41.03 30.91
N ASP A 814 -1.97 42.10 31.55
CA ASP A 814 -3.39 42.47 31.56
C ASP A 814 -3.93 42.75 30.15
N ILE A 815 -3.11 43.38 29.30
CA ILE A 815 -3.45 43.66 27.90
C ILE A 815 -3.63 42.35 27.13
N GLN A 816 -2.66 41.43 27.23
CA GLN A 816 -2.70 40.15 26.53
C GLN A 816 -3.86 39.26 27.01
N LYS A 817 -4.15 39.27 28.33
CA LYS A 817 -5.31 38.55 28.89
C LYS A 817 -6.62 39.07 28.32
N GLN A 818 -6.76 40.40 28.22
CA GLN A 818 -7.95 41.00 27.66
C GLN A 818 -8.11 40.66 26.18
N GLU A 819 -7.04 40.77 25.38
CA GLU A 819 -7.09 40.47 23.94
C GLU A 819 -7.45 39.00 23.66
N ILE A 820 -6.90 38.05 24.43
CA ILE A 820 -7.25 36.63 24.29
C ILE A 820 -8.71 36.37 24.71
N ARG A 821 -9.19 37.00 25.78
CA ARG A 821 -10.58 36.88 26.22
C ARG A 821 -11.54 37.35 25.14
N GLU A 822 -11.26 38.49 24.50
CA GLU A 822 -12.05 39.00 23.38
C GLU A 822 -11.97 38.11 22.13
N ALA A 823 -10.82 37.50 21.85
CA ALA A 823 -10.62 36.69 20.65
C ALA A 823 -11.15 35.24 20.78
N VAL A 824 -11.11 34.65 21.98
CA VAL A 824 -11.41 33.23 22.21
C VAL A 824 -12.66 33.04 23.08
N GLU A 825 -12.74 33.68 24.24
CA GLU A 825 -13.85 33.44 25.18
C GLU A 825 -15.16 34.08 24.69
N LEU A 826 -15.11 35.35 24.27
CA LEU A 826 -16.29 36.12 23.86
C LEU A 826 -17.04 35.49 22.68
N PRO A 827 -16.37 34.99 21.61
CA PRO A 827 -17.04 34.33 20.51
C PRO A 827 -17.66 32.98 20.88
N LEU A 828 -17.14 32.31 21.91
CA LEU A 828 -17.64 31.01 22.38
C LEU A 828 -18.86 31.18 23.30
N THR A 829 -18.85 32.17 24.18
CA THR A 829 -19.96 32.44 25.12
C THR A 829 -21.09 33.24 24.48
N HIS A 830 -20.78 34.21 23.63
CA HIS A 830 -21.73 35.16 23.07
C HIS A 830 -21.60 35.29 21.55
N HIS A 831 -21.71 34.18 20.82
CA HIS A 831 -21.69 34.15 19.36
C HIS A 831 -22.76 35.05 18.70
N GLU A 832 -23.94 35.17 19.31
CA GLU A 832 -25.06 35.95 18.77
C GLU A 832 -24.74 37.45 18.64
N LEU A 833 -23.92 38.01 19.54
CA LEU A 833 -23.53 39.42 19.49
C LEU A 833 -22.73 39.72 18.21
N TYR A 834 -21.79 38.84 17.83
CA TYR A 834 -21.02 39.00 16.60
C TYR A 834 -21.92 38.94 15.36
N LYS A 835 -22.89 38.01 15.36
CA LYS A 835 -23.84 37.85 14.27
C LYS A 835 -24.80 39.03 14.12
N GLN A 836 -25.25 39.62 15.24
CA GLN A 836 -26.11 40.81 15.24
C GLN A 836 -25.36 42.07 14.79
N ILE A 837 -24.11 42.23 15.22
CA ILE A 837 -23.26 43.35 14.83
C ILE A 837 -22.80 43.20 13.37
N GLY A 838 -22.73 41.97 12.84
CA GLY A 838 -22.27 41.68 11.48
C GLY A 838 -20.74 41.68 11.34
N ILE A 839 -20.03 41.40 12.43
CA ILE A 839 -18.58 41.26 12.45
C ILE A 839 -18.17 39.78 12.48
N ASP A 840 -17.22 39.40 11.64
CA ASP A 840 -16.70 38.04 11.65
C ASP A 840 -15.82 37.82 12.90
N PRO A 841 -16.09 36.78 13.71
CA PRO A 841 -15.22 36.46 14.84
C PRO A 841 -13.87 35.95 14.33
N PRO A 842 -12.74 36.32 14.99
CA PRO A 842 -11.41 35.92 14.54
C PRO A 842 -11.28 34.38 14.54
N ARG A 843 -10.68 33.81 13.49
CA ARG A 843 -10.55 32.35 13.33
C ARG A 843 -9.43 31.77 14.16
N GLY A 844 -8.27 32.43 14.13
CA GLY A 844 -7.07 32.00 14.84
C GLY A 844 -6.35 33.14 15.53
N VAL A 845 -5.62 32.79 16.58
CA VAL A 845 -4.79 33.68 17.38
C VAL A 845 -3.35 33.17 17.39
N LEU A 846 -2.40 34.05 17.07
CA LEU A 846 -0.97 33.78 17.16
C LEU A 846 -0.38 34.48 18.38
N LEU A 847 0.20 33.71 19.30
CA LEU A 847 0.95 34.19 20.45
C LEU A 847 2.44 34.16 20.11
N TYR A 848 3.11 35.31 20.11
CA TYR A 848 4.54 35.38 19.81
C TYR A 848 5.32 36.26 20.80
N GLY A 849 6.61 35.99 20.96
CA GLY A 849 7.52 36.78 21.81
C GLY A 849 8.68 35.94 22.35
N PRO A 850 9.61 36.52 23.12
CA PRO A 850 10.71 35.78 23.75
C PRO A 850 10.21 34.62 24.64
N PRO A 851 10.99 33.53 24.76
CA PRO A 851 10.64 32.41 25.62
C PRO A 851 10.53 32.83 27.09
N GLY A 852 9.74 32.12 27.88
CA GLY A 852 9.61 32.39 29.31
C GLY A 852 8.70 33.57 29.69
N THR A 853 7.90 34.09 28.75
CA THR A 853 6.90 35.17 28.99
C THR A 853 5.49 34.66 29.36
N GLY A 854 5.30 33.33 29.44
CA GLY A 854 4.03 32.74 29.89
C GLY A 854 2.99 32.43 28.81
N LYS A 855 3.37 32.38 27.52
CA LYS A 855 2.48 32.02 26.39
C LYS A 855 1.69 30.73 26.63
N THR A 856 2.38 29.62 26.89
CA THR A 856 1.76 28.31 27.16
C THR A 856 0.93 28.32 28.44
N MET A 857 1.34 29.11 29.46
CA MET A 857 0.62 29.22 30.72
C MET A 857 -0.72 29.96 30.55
N LEU A 858 -0.75 30.99 29.71
CA LEU A 858 -1.97 31.73 29.39
C LEU A 858 -2.96 30.86 28.61
N ALA A 859 -2.50 30.09 27.62
CA ALA A 859 -3.36 29.14 26.91
C ALA A 859 -3.98 28.08 27.83
N LYS A 860 -3.22 27.58 28.82
CA LYS A 860 -3.73 26.67 29.85
C LYS A 860 -4.80 27.32 30.74
N ALA A 861 -4.61 28.58 31.13
CA ALA A 861 -5.61 29.30 31.93
C ALA A 861 -6.92 29.52 31.15
N VAL A 862 -6.83 29.82 29.85
CA VAL A 862 -8.00 29.91 28.96
C VAL A 862 -8.72 28.57 28.90
N ALA A 863 -7.98 27.46 28.73
CA ALA A 863 -8.55 26.12 28.70
C ALA A 863 -9.32 25.76 29.98
N ASN A 864 -8.83 26.20 31.15
CA ASN A 864 -9.49 25.97 32.43
C ASN A 864 -10.78 26.81 32.57
N HIS A 865 -10.72 28.08 32.18
CA HIS A 865 -11.86 29.01 32.29
C HIS A 865 -12.98 28.70 31.28
N THR A 866 -12.63 28.08 30.14
CA THR A 866 -13.61 27.67 29.12
C THR A 866 -14.19 26.28 29.37
N THR A 867 -15.48 26.12 29.07
CA THR A 867 -16.17 24.82 29.08
C THR A 867 -15.96 24.01 27.79
N ALA A 868 -15.32 24.60 26.78
CA ALA A 868 -15.03 23.99 25.49
C ALA A 868 -14.04 22.81 25.60
N ALA A 869 -14.07 21.91 24.60
CA ALA A 869 -13.08 20.86 24.47
C ALA A 869 -11.71 21.48 24.17
N PHE A 870 -10.66 21.04 24.87
CA PHE A 870 -9.30 21.57 24.69
C PHE A 870 -8.40 20.48 24.10
N ILE A 871 -7.90 20.73 22.90
CA ILE A 871 -7.00 19.84 22.17
C ILE A 871 -5.62 20.47 22.17
N ARG A 872 -4.66 19.82 22.84
CA ARG A 872 -3.28 20.27 22.90
C ARG A 872 -2.42 19.41 21.97
N VAL A 873 -1.71 20.05 21.05
CA VAL A 873 -0.75 19.38 20.15
C VAL A 873 0.57 20.14 20.17
N VAL A 874 1.69 19.41 20.16
CA VAL A 874 3.02 20.03 20.03
C VAL A 874 3.42 20.01 18.55
N GLY A 875 3.96 21.11 18.03
CA GLY A 875 4.30 21.27 16.62
C GLY A 875 5.25 20.18 16.09
N SER A 876 6.17 19.71 16.92
CA SER A 876 7.08 18.61 16.57
C SER A 876 6.38 17.25 16.38
N GLU A 877 5.18 17.04 16.97
CA GLU A 877 4.46 15.76 16.88
C GLU A 877 3.91 15.50 15.47
N PHE A 878 3.71 16.55 14.66
CA PHE A 878 3.27 16.39 13.28
C PHE A 878 4.36 15.82 12.37
N VAL A 879 5.64 15.96 12.75
CA VAL A 879 6.77 15.44 11.97
C VAL A 879 7.02 13.99 12.37
N GLN A 880 6.50 13.07 11.58
CA GLN A 880 6.62 11.63 11.80
C GLN A 880 7.69 10.99 10.91
N LYS A 881 8.18 9.82 11.31
CA LYS A 881 9.15 9.04 10.53
C LYS A 881 8.54 8.50 9.24
N TYR A 882 7.23 8.23 9.23
CA TYR A 882 6.52 7.67 8.09
C TYR A 882 5.98 8.78 7.19
N LEU A 883 6.20 8.62 5.88
CA LEU A 883 5.75 9.57 4.87
C LEU A 883 4.22 9.60 4.80
N GLY A 884 3.61 10.78 4.79
CA GLY A 884 2.16 10.96 4.69
C GLY A 884 1.39 10.83 6.00
N GLU A 885 2.04 10.43 7.09
CA GLU A 885 1.41 10.34 8.41
C GLU A 885 1.16 11.74 8.99
N GLY A 886 2.08 12.70 8.77
CA GLY A 886 1.92 14.08 9.23
C GLY A 886 0.66 14.78 8.71
N PRO A 887 0.44 14.84 7.37
CA PRO A 887 -0.79 15.42 6.81
C PRO A 887 -2.07 14.67 7.23
N ARG A 888 -2.00 13.35 7.46
CA ARG A 888 -3.12 12.59 8.02
C ARG A 888 -3.44 13.04 9.45
N MET A 889 -2.42 13.15 10.29
CA MET A 889 -2.57 13.60 11.68
C MET A 889 -3.21 14.99 11.77
N VAL A 890 -2.82 15.94 10.90
CA VAL A 890 -3.45 17.27 10.82
C VAL A 890 -4.95 17.17 10.57
N ARG A 891 -5.37 16.38 9.57
CA ARG A 891 -6.79 16.17 9.26
C ARG A 891 -7.55 15.55 10.42
N ASP A 892 -6.92 14.60 11.10
CA ASP A 892 -7.52 13.89 12.22
C ASP A 892 -7.74 14.83 13.43
N VAL A 893 -6.79 15.74 13.73
CA VAL A 893 -6.93 16.77 14.78
C VAL A 893 -8.11 17.71 14.51
N PHE A 894 -8.21 18.26 13.30
CA PHE A 894 -9.28 19.21 12.97
C PHE A 894 -10.66 18.53 12.89
N ARG A 895 -10.72 17.29 12.41
CA ARG A 895 -11.95 16.48 12.41
C ARG A 895 -12.42 16.22 13.85
N LEU A 896 -11.50 15.85 14.73
CA LEU A 896 -11.79 15.64 16.15
C LEU A 896 -12.31 16.91 16.84
N ALA A 897 -11.73 18.07 16.50
CA ALA A 897 -12.21 19.36 16.99
C ALA A 897 -13.62 19.71 16.49
N LYS A 898 -13.94 19.34 15.25
CA LYS A 898 -15.25 19.58 14.63
C LYS A 898 -16.35 18.76 15.29
N GLU A 899 -16.07 17.51 15.64
CA GLU A 899 -17.01 16.61 16.32
C GLU A 899 -17.25 17.01 17.78
N ASN A 900 -16.22 17.52 18.45
CA ASN A 900 -16.29 17.99 19.83
C ASN A 900 -16.58 19.50 19.95
N ALA A 901 -17.13 20.13 18.90
CA ALA A 901 -17.40 21.56 18.91
C ALA A 901 -18.47 21.93 19.96
N PRO A 902 -18.26 22.99 20.77
CA PRO A 902 -17.20 24.00 20.70
C PRO A 902 -15.83 23.50 21.21
N ALA A 903 -14.77 23.75 20.44
CA ALA A 903 -13.43 23.25 20.72
C ALA A 903 -12.32 24.30 20.49
N ILE A 904 -11.25 24.21 21.26
CA ILE A 904 -10.04 25.03 21.14
C ILE A 904 -8.87 24.11 20.81
N ILE A 905 -8.20 24.39 19.69
CA ILE A 905 -6.97 23.71 19.28
C ILE A 905 -5.80 24.60 19.69
N PHE A 906 -4.93 24.10 20.56
CA PHE A 906 -3.69 24.77 20.95
C PHE A 906 -2.50 24.04 20.35
N ILE A 907 -1.77 24.71 19.46
CA ILE A 907 -0.54 24.23 18.84
C ILE A 907 0.64 25.00 19.43
N ASP A 908 1.47 24.30 20.19
CA ASP A 908 2.73 24.87 20.72
C ASP A 908 3.88 24.67 19.73
N GLU A 909 4.90 25.52 19.77
CA GLU A 909 6.11 25.41 18.92
C GLU A 909 5.81 25.25 17.41
N VAL A 910 4.94 26.10 16.87
CA VAL A 910 4.56 26.04 15.45
C VAL A 910 5.73 26.32 14.49
N ASP A 911 6.81 26.91 14.98
CA ASP A 911 8.06 27.14 14.24
C ASP A 911 8.77 25.84 13.80
N ALA A 912 8.42 24.69 14.38
CA ALA A 912 8.90 23.39 13.92
C ALA A 912 8.34 22.99 12.53
N ILE A 913 7.17 23.51 12.14
CA ILE A 913 6.45 23.13 10.90
C ILE A 913 6.39 24.30 9.92
N ALA A 914 6.26 25.52 10.45
CA ALA A 914 5.89 26.69 9.68
C ALA A 914 7.09 27.55 9.27
N THR A 915 8.20 26.96 8.82
CA THR A 915 9.38 27.71 8.40
C THR A 915 9.22 28.28 6.98
N ALA A 916 9.67 29.52 6.74
CA ALA A 916 9.54 30.15 5.42
C ALA A 916 10.54 29.66 4.35
N ARG A 917 11.56 28.88 4.74
CA ARG A 917 12.64 28.41 3.84
C ARG A 917 12.57 26.89 3.73
N PHE A 918 12.30 26.39 2.53
CA PHE A 918 12.32 24.97 2.22
C PHE A 918 13.36 24.66 1.14
N ASP A 919 14.24 23.71 1.41
CA ASP A 919 15.10 23.13 0.37
C ASP A 919 14.38 21.95 -0.28
N ALA A 920 13.99 22.12 -1.55
CA ALA A 920 13.28 21.09 -2.29
C ALA A 920 14.14 19.84 -2.55
N GLN A 921 15.44 19.82 -2.24
CA GLN A 921 16.29 18.65 -2.42
C GLN A 921 16.15 17.61 -1.31
N THR A 922 15.75 18.01 -0.09
CA THR A 922 15.70 17.13 1.07
C THR A 922 14.31 16.53 1.27
N GLY A 923 14.21 15.21 1.42
CA GLY A 923 12.93 14.52 1.61
C GLY A 923 12.18 14.92 2.89
N ALA A 924 12.90 15.30 3.95
CA ALA A 924 12.32 15.74 5.22
C ALA A 924 11.58 17.08 5.08
N ASP A 925 12.22 18.07 4.45
CA ASP A 925 11.63 19.41 4.25
C ASP A 925 10.39 19.36 3.36
N ARG A 926 10.36 18.45 2.37
CA ARG A 926 9.17 18.21 1.54
C ARG A 926 7.99 17.69 2.36
N GLU A 927 8.23 16.89 3.38
CA GLU A 927 7.16 16.38 4.25
C GLU A 927 6.63 17.50 5.15
N VAL A 928 7.52 18.30 5.75
CA VAL A 928 7.12 19.49 6.53
C VAL A 928 6.30 20.45 5.67
N GLN A 929 6.70 20.68 4.42
CA GLN A 929 5.94 21.51 3.48
C GLN A 929 4.53 20.93 3.24
N ARG A 930 4.38 19.61 3.07
CA ARG A 930 3.06 18.97 2.91
C ARG A 930 2.19 19.15 4.16
N ILE A 931 2.76 19.01 5.35
CA ILE A 931 2.07 19.22 6.62
C ILE A 931 1.57 20.66 6.71
N LEU A 932 2.43 21.63 6.39
CA LEU A 932 2.06 23.04 6.39
C LEU A 932 0.93 23.33 5.39
N MET A 933 1.02 22.82 4.16
CA MET A 933 -0.05 23.01 3.16
C MET A 933 -1.38 22.40 3.61
N GLU A 934 -1.35 21.23 4.26
CA GLU A 934 -2.56 20.60 4.79
C GLU A 934 -3.15 21.41 5.95
N LEU A 935 -2.32 21.91 6.87
CA LEU A 935 -2.75 22.79 7.96
C LEU A 935 -3.44 24.05 7.42
N LEU A 936 -2.86 24.67 6.38
CA LEU A 936 -3.44 25.83 5.72
C LEU A 936 -4.79 25.51 5.06
N ASN A 937 -4.88 24.38 4.36
CA ASN A 937 -6.11 23.94 3.71
C ASN A 937 -7.24 23.68 4.71
N GLN A 938 -6.92 23.00 5.83
CA GLN A 938 -7.90 22.75 6.89
C GLN A 938 -8.36 24.05 7.57
N MET A 939 -7.47 25.02 7.78
CA MET A 939 -7.82 26.33 8.35
C MET A 939 -8.75 27.15 7.43
N ASP A 940 -8.52 27.14 6.11
CA ASP A 940 -9.36 27.85 5.15
C ASP A 940 -10.74 27.17 4.95
N GLY A 941 -10.79 25.84 5.08
CA GLY A 941 -12.00 25.03 4.91
C GLY A 941 -13.02 25.12 6.05
N PHE A 942 -12.81 25.98 7.05
CA PHE A 942 -13.76 26.16 8.15
C PHE A 942 -14.96 27.02 7.75
N ASP A 943 -16.14 26.40 7.69
CA ASP A 943 -17.40 27.13 7.71
C ASP A 943 -17.50 27.99 8.99
N GLN A 944 -18.08 29.19 8.89
CA GLN A 944 -18.29 30.08 10.05
C GLN A 944 -19.25 29.48 11.11
N THR A 945 -19.93 28.41 10.77
CA THR A 945 -20.95 27.75 11.59
C THR A 945 -20.39 26.92 12.73
N VAL A 946 -19.15 26.44 12.61
CA VAL A 946 -18.53 25.57 13.63
C VAL A 946 -17.66 26.43 14.57
N ASN A 947 -17.98 26.41 15.86
CA ASN A 947 -17.28 27.15 16.92
C ASN A 947 -15.94 26.48 17.30
N VAL A 948 -15.02 26.37 16.35
CA VAL A 948 -13.63 25.92 16.58
C VAL A 948 -12.70 27.11 16.52
N LYS A 949 -11.80 27.24 17.50
CA LYS A 949 -10.78 28.29 17.56
C LYS A 949 -9.39 27.69 17.63
N VAL A 950 -8.45 28.27 16.87
CA VAL A 950 -7.06 27.82 16.81
C VAL A 950 -6.16 28.84 17.52
N ILE A 951 -5.38 28.38 18.49
CA ILE A 951 -4.36 29.18 19.18
C ILE A 951 -3.00 28.57 18.83
N MET A 952 -2.13 29.35 18.23
CA MET A 952 -0.76 28.95 17.90
C MET A 952 0.22 29.74 18.77
N ALA A 953 1.25 29.08 19.30
CA ALA A 953 2.33 29.75 20.01
C ALA A 953 3.67 29.58 19.28
N THR A 954 4.45 30.66 19.22
CA THR A 954 5.81 30.65 18.68
C THR A 954 6.75 31.51 19.52
N ASN A 955 8.02 31.16 19.55
CA ASN A 955 9.07 32.03 20.09
C ASN A 955 9.74 32.89 19.00
N ARG A 956 9.58 32.52 17.73
CA ARG A 956 10.30 33.09 16.58
C ARG A 956 9.32 33.48 15.47
N ALA A 957 8.80 34.70 15.56
CA ALA A 957 7.90 35.23 14.53
C ALA A 957 8.62 35.55 13.21
N ASP A 958 9.94 35.73 13.24
CA ASP A 958 10.80 36.02 12.09
C ASP A 958 10.91 34.86 11.10
N THR A 959 10.83 33.62 11.58
CA THR A 959 10.97 32.42 10.76
C THR A 959 9.67 31.90 10.18
N LEU A 960 8.53 32.45 10.60
CA LEU A 960 7.22 31.96 10.20
C LEU A 960 6.90 32.25 8.73
N ASP A 961 6.24 31.31 8.07
CA ASP A 961 5.71 31.50 6.72
C ASP A 961 4.63 32.62 6.73
N PRO A 962 4.80 33.69 5.91
CA PRO A 962 3.79 34.74 5.77
C PRO A 962 2.41 34.21 5.30
N ALA A 963 2.34 33.03 4.68
CA ALA A 963 1.07 32.41 4.28
C ALA A 963 0.14 32.15 5.48
N LEU A 964 0.66 31.81 6.66
CA LEU A 964 -0.15 31.62 7.87
C LEU A 964 -0.71 32.93 8.41
N LEU A 965 -0.01 34.04 8.17
CA LEU A 965 -0.34 35.37 8.69
C LEU A 965 -1.38 36.11 7.85
N ARG A 966 -1.89 35.48 6.78
CA ARG A 966 -2.90 36.05 5.89
C ARG A 966 -4.25 36.15 6.62
N PRO A 967 -5.01 37.25 6.44
CA PRO A 967 -6.35 37.38 7.01
C PRO A 967 -7.26 36.24 6.52
N GLY A 968 -8.07 35.70 7.43
CA GLY A 968 -8.87 34.48 7.26
C GLY A 968 -8.29 33.26 7.97
N ARG A 969 -7.01 33.31 8.38
CA ARG A 969 -6.30 32.24 9.11
C ARG A 969 -5.95 32.71 10.53
N LEU A 970 -4.83 33.42 10.67
CA LEU A 970 -4.36 34.01 11.93
C LEU A 970 -4.67 35.51 11.94
N ASP A 971 -5.89 35.85 12.34
CA ASP A 971 -6.39 37.23 12.31
C ASP A 971 -5.82 38.08 13.44
N ARG A 972 -5.61 37.48 14.62
CA ARG A 972 -5.10 38.19 15.81
C ARG A 972 -3.67 37.76 16.12
N LYS A 973 -2.79 38.74 16.30
CA LYS A 973 -1.38 38.54 16.64
C LYS A 973 -1.13 39.24 17.97
N ILE A 974 -0.80 38.47 19.00
CA ILE A 974 -0.63 38.96 20.37
C ILE A 974 0.84 38.83 20.74
N GLU A 975 1.46 39.98 21.01
CA GLU A 975 2.85 40.06 21.40
C GLU A 975 3.00 39.94 22.92
N PHE A 976 3.98 39.12 23.32
CA PHE A 976 4.41 38.96 24.70
C PHE A 976 5.76 39.65 24.89
N PRO A 977 5.78 40.94 25.25
CA PRO A 977 7.01 41.62 25.60
C PRO A 977 7.60 41.06 26.90
N LEU A 978 8.87 41.40 27.17
CA LEU A 978 9.46 41.18 28.47
C LEU A 978 8.73 42.00 29.54
N PRO A 979 8.61 41.50 30.78
CA PRO A 979 7.81 42.17 31.80
C PRO A 979 8.41 43.51 32.23
N ASP A 980 7.58 44.55 32.21
CA ASP A 980 7.91 45.89 32.74
C ASP A 980 8.08 45.86 34.26
N ARG A 981 8.69 46.90 34.86
CA ARG A 981 8.86 47.00 36.32
C ARG A 981 7.56 46.73 37.10
N ARG A 982 6.43 47.27 36.63
CA ARG A 982 5.10 47.01 37.24
C ARG A 982 4.70 45.54 37.10
N GLN A 983 4.89 44.95 35.92
CA GLN A 983 4.53 43.55 35.65
C GLN A 983 5.45 42.58 36.41
N LYS A 984 6.76 42.86 36.50
CA LYS A 984 7.70 42.09 37.33
C LYS A 984 7.23 42.00 38.77
N ARG A 985 6.80 43.13 39.37
CA ARG A 985 6.25 43.14 40.74
C ARG A 985 5.08 42.17 40.90
N LEU A 986 4.14 42.18 39.94
CA LEU A 986 2.98 41.28 39.95
C LEU A 986 3.38 39.82 39.79
N VAL A 987 4.36 39.52 38.91
CA VAL A 987 4.88 38.15 38.73
C VAL A 987 5.55 37.66 40.02
N PHE A 988 6.43 38.47 40.63
CA PHE A 988 7.05 38.13 41.91
C PHE A 988 5.97 37.85 42.97
N GLN A 989 4.98 38.73 43.11
CA GLN A 989 3.91 38.59 44.10
C GLN A 989 3.16 37.25 43.95
N VAL A 990 2.80 36.87 42.72
CA VAL A 990 2.07 35.61 42.46
C VAL A 990 2.96 34.39 42.69
N CYS A 991 4.23 34.43 42.26
CA CYS A 991 5.18 33.34 42.51
C CYS A 991 5.45 33.14 44.00
N THR A 992 5.59 34.24 44.75
CA THR A 992 5.89 34.21 46.19
C THR A 992 4.66 33.90 47.04
N ALA A 993 3.44 34.17 46.56
CA ALA A 993 2.21 33.87 47.30
C ALA A 993 2.05 32.38 47.66
N LYS A 994 2.69 31.48 46.90
CA LYS A 994 2.70 30.03 47.15
C LYS A 994 3.80 29.58 48.14
N MET A 995 4.70 30.48 48.55
CA MET A 995 5.89 30.19 49.34
C MET A 995 5.85 30.88 50.72
N ASN A 996 6.58 30.33 51.69
CA ASN A 996 6.72 30.94 53.01
C ASN A 996 7.91 31.90 53.03
N LEU A 997 7.63 33.21 53.00
CA LEU A 997 8.64 34.26 53.11
C LEU A 997 8.78 34.73 54.57
N GLY A 998 9.99 35.13 54.95
CA GLY A 998 10.22 35.83 56.21
C GLY A 998 9.83 37.31 56.10
N ASP A 999 9.46 37.92 57.21
CA ASP A 999 9.01 39.32 57.28
C ASP A 999 10.06 40.34 56.78
N GLU A 1000 11.34 39.94 56.76
CA GLU A 1000 12.46 40.75 56.29
C GLU A 1000 12.63 40.78 54.75
N VAL A 1001 11.85 39.99 53.99
CA VAL A 1001 12.03 39.88 52.54
C VAL A 1001 11.26 40.99 51.82
N ASP A 1002 11.98 41.98 51.30
CA ASP A 1002 11.43 43.00 50.41
C ASP A 1002 11.59 42.61 48.93
N LEU A 1003 10.47 42.46 48.23
CA LEU A 1003 10.44 42.15 46.80
C LEU A 1003 10.72 43.38 45.92
N GLU A 1004 10.55 44.59 46.46
CA GLU A 1004 10.72 45.82 45.70
C GLU A 1004 12.19 46.07 45.32
N ASP A 1005 13.14 45.67 46.18
CA ASP A 1005 14.58 45.74 45.88
C ASP A 1005 14.91 44.99 44.58
N TYR A 1006 14.46 43.74 44.46
CA TYR A 1006 14.73 42.89 43.28
C TYR A 1006 14.03 43.40 42.01
N VAL A 1007 12.86 44.02 42.15
CA VAL A 1007 12.10 44.60 41.03
C VAL A 1007 12.74 45.91 40.52
N SER A 1008 13.39 46.67 41.40
CA SER A 1008 14.00 47.95 41.07
C SER A 1008 15.27 47.84 40.20
N ARG A 1009 15.88 46.66 40.16
CA ARG A 1009 17.11 46.39 39.40
C ARG A 1009 16.85 46.52 37.88
N PRO A 1010 17.78 47.12 37.10
CA PRO A 1010 17.57 47.41 35.68
C PRO A 1010 17.65 46.17 34.77
N ASP A 1011 17.97 44.99 35.32
CA ASP A 1011 18.15 43.77 34.55
C ASP A 1011 16.86 43.35 33.83
N LYS A 1012 16.98 42.97 32.56
CA LYS A 1012 15.87 42.43 31.75
C LYS A 1012 15.69 40.96 32.10
N ILE A 1013 14.75 40.66 32.98
CA ILE A 1013 14.47 39.32 33.48
C ILE A 1013 13.16 38.82 32.90
N SER A 1014 13.11 37.56 32.45
CA SER A 1014 11.88 36.91 31.98
C SER A 1014 11.00 36.42 33.14
N ALA A 1015 9.71 36.16 32.90
CA ALA A 1015 8.83 35.63 33.95
C ALA A 1015 9.24 34.21 34.41
N ALA A 1016 9.77 33.40 33.49
CA ALA A 1016 10.34 32.10 33.81
C ALA A 1016 11.60 32.21 34.68
N GLU A 1017 12.48 33.18 34.41
CA GLU A 1017 13.65 33.45 35.27
C GLU A 1017 13.22 33.91 36.67
N ILE A 1018 12.18 34.75 36.79
CA ILE A 1018 11.62 35.14 38.09
C ILE A 1018 11.15 33.91 38.87
N ALA A 1019 10.41 33.01 38.22
CA ALA A 1019 9.98 31.76 38.83
C ALA A 1019 11.17 30.88 39.24
N ALA A 1020 12.21 30.80 38.41
CA ALA A 1020 13.44 30.09 38.72
C ALA A 1020 14.19 30.71 39.92
N ILE A 1021 14.22 32.04 40.05
CA ILE A 1021 14.81 32.74 41.20
C ILE A 1021 14.07 32.36 42.48
N CYS A 1022 12.73 32.37 42.47
CA CYS A 1022 11.93 31.94 43.61
C CYS A 1022 12.17 30.46 43.96
N GLN A 1023 12.26 29.58 42.96
CA GLN A 1023 12.54 28.16 43.16
C GLN A 1023 13.94 27.91 43.73
N GLU A 1024 14.98 28.57 43.22
CA GLU A 1024 16.34 28.45 43.75
C GLU A 1024 16.44 29.00 45.18
N ALA A 1025 15.77 30.13 45.47
CA ALA A 1025 15.70 30.67 46.83
C ALA A 1025 15.05 29.65 47.80
N GLY A 1026 13.96 28.99 47.38
CA GLY A 1026 13.34 27.89 48.10
C GLY A 1026 14.29 26.70 48.30
N MET A 1027 14.99 26.28 47.23
CA MET A 1027 15.95 25.18 47.29
C MET A 1027 17.11 25.46 48.25
N HIS A 1028 17.59 26.70 48.31
CA HIS A 1028 18.61 27.12 49.27
C HIS A 1028 18.11 27.10 50.72
N ALA A 1029 16.83 27.40 50.97
CA ALA A 1029 16.23 27.25 52.28
C ALA A 1029 16.14 25.76 52.68
N VAL A 1030 15.70 24.90 51.75
CA VAL A 1030 15.63 23.44 51.93
C VAL A 1030 17.00 22.83 52.20
N ARG A 1031 18.04 23.18 51.42
CA ARG A 1031 19.43 22.69 51.64
C ARG A 1031 19.98 23.03 53.03
N LYS A 1032 19.45 24.07 53.67
CA LYS A 1032 19.83 24.50 55.03
C LYS A 1032 18.83 24.02 56.09
N ASN A 1033 17.91 23.12 55.74
CA ASN A 1033 16.85 22.59 56.61
C ASN A 1033 15.98 23.67 57.28
N ARG A 1034 15.63 24.73 56.54
CA ARG A 1034 14.74 25.80 57.00
C ARG A 1034 13.41 25.79 56.24
N TYR A 1035 12.33 26.11 56.96
CA TYR A 1035 10.96 26.17 56.42
C TYR A 1035 10.55 27.55 55.88
N VAL A 1036 11.38 28.57 56.10
CA VAL A 1036 11.12 29.96 55.71
C VAL A 1036 12.30 30.48 54.88
N ILE A 1037 11.98 31.19 53.79
CA ILE A 1037 12.97 31.78 52.89
C ILE A 1037 13.45 33.12 53.46
N LEU A 1038 14.77 33.31 53.55
CA LEU A 1038 15.39 34.55 54.03
C LEU A 1038 15.93 35.41 52.87
N PRO A 1039 16.16 36.72 53.07
CA PRO A 1039 16.72 37.61 52.04
C PRO A 1039 18.05 37.12 51.46
N LYS A 1040 18.89 36.48 52.30
CA LYS A 1040 20.17 35.90 51.89
C LYS A 1040 20.03 34.75 50.89
N ASP A 1041 18.90 34.04 50.89
CA ASP A 1041 18.63 32.95 49.95
C ASP A 1041 18.11 33.49 48.62
N PHE A 1042 17.25 34.51 48.66
CA PHE A 1042 16.79 35.24 47.47
C PHE A 1042 17.94 35.92 46.72
N GLU A 1043 18.86 36.56 47.44
CA GLU A 1043 20.05 37.18 46.83
C GLU A 1043 20.97 36.14 46.16
N LYS A 1044 21.10 34.94 46.75
CA LYS A 1044 21.84 33.84 46.13
C LYS A 1044 21.13 33.30 44.88
N GLY A 1045 19.81 33.12 44.94
CA GLY A 1045 19.00 32.71 43.79
C GLY A 1045 19.09 33.71 42.63
N TYR A 1046 18.99 35.01 42.94
CA TYR A 1046 19.11 36.09 41.96
C TYR A 1046 20.46 36.06 41.25
N ARG A 1047 21.58 36.01 41.99
CA ARG A 1047 22.93 35.96 41.40
C ARG A 1047 23.20 34.70 40.58
N THR A 1048 22.57 33.59 40.94
CA THR A 1048 22.77 32.31 40.24
C THR A 1048 22.10 32.33 38.87
N ASN A 1049 20.88 32.88 38.81
CA ASN A 1049 20.07 32.86 37.60
C ASN A 1049 20.30 34.08 36.70
N VAL A 1050 20.60 35.25 37.27
CA VAL A 1050 20.89 36.48 36.52
C VAL A 1050 22.41 36.63 36.41
N LYS A 1051 22.99 36.08 35.34
CA LYS A 1051 24.37 36.36 34.97
C LYS A 1051 24.41 37.73 34.29
N LYS A 1052 25.20 38.66 34.84
CA LYS A 1052 25.51 39.90 34.12
C LYS A 1052 26.24 39.51 32.84
N PRO A 1053 25.84 39.98 31.65
CA PRO A 1053 26.74 39.97 30.52
C PRO A 1053 27.92 40.88 30.90
N ASP A 1054 29.15 40.35 30.86
CA ASP A 1054 30.39 41.11 31.11
C ASP A 1054 30.69 42.17 30.02
N THR A 1055 29.66 42.73 29.39
CA THR A 1055 29.77 43.60 28.21
C THR A 1055 29.83 45.08 28.54
N ASP A 1056 29.49 45.47 29.77
CA ASP A 1056 29.60 46.87 30.22
C ASP A 1056 30.93 47.06 30.95
N PHE A 1057 32.03 47.22 30.18
CA PHE A 1057 33.22 47.82 30.75
C PHE A 1057 32.90 49.28 31.08
N GLU A 1058 33.11 49.69 32.33
CA GLU A 1058 33.00 51.10 32.78
C GLU A 1058 33.79 52.08 31.88
N PHE A 1059 34.77 51.56 31.13
CA PHE A 1059 35.60 52.30 30.20
C PHE A 1059 34.85 52.92 29.00
N TYR A 1060 33.70 52.37 28.58
CA TYR A 1060 32.99 52.84 27.36
C TYR A 1060 31.73 53.67 27.65
N LYS A 1061 31.50 54.09 28.91
CA LYS A 1061 30.37 54.96 29.29
C LYS A 1061 30.77 56.44 29.34
#